data_AF-A0A1V6TV38-F1
#
_entry.id   AF-A0A1V6TV38-F1
#
_cell.length_a   1.000
_cell.length_b   1.000
_cell.length_c   1.000
_cell.angle_alpha   90.00
_cell.angle_beta   90.00
_cell.angle_gamma   90.00
#
_symmetry.space_group_name_H-M   'P 1'
#
loop_
_entity.id
_entity.type
_entity.pdbx_description
1 polymer ?
#
loop_
_entity_poly.entity_id
_entity_poly.type
_entity_poly.pdbx_seq_one_letter_code
_entity_poly.pdbx_strand_id
1 'polypeptide(L)'
;MNRWSTYQGNCSGTLGALAKLPAGPVHKDFASVHKYHPLGHGNSFLSTFLAQLKIGHYCDLIVMKTSALISIALGLPGAIAVPGALDTDDITFAGVQRALPNAPDGYVPTSVSCPASRPRVRSAAKLSTNETSWLEVRRGKTLSAMKDFFGHVKVGDFDVGAYLDKHSGNSSSLPNIGIAVSGGGWRALMNGAGAVKAFDSRTYNATATGHLGGLLQSATYLSGLSGGSWLLGSIYINNFTTIDKLQTHEAGSVWQFGNSIIEGPDAGGIQLLDSAGYYKDLADAVDGKKKAGFDTSLTDIWGRALSYQMFNASNGGLSYTWSSIADTPEFQDGDYPMPFVVADGRNPGELVIGSNSTVYEFNPWEFGTFDPTIFGFVPLEYLGSKFESGSLPSNESCIRGFDSAGFVIGTSSSLFNQFLLQINTTSLPSFIKDVFNDILFDLDQSQNDIASYDPNPFYKYNEHSSPYAAQKLLDVVDGGEDGQNVPLHPLIQPERHVDVIFAVDSSADTDYFWPNGTSLVATYERSLNSSGIANGTAFPAVPDQNTFINLGLSTRPSFFGCDSSNQTGPSPLVVYIPNAPYSYHSNISTFQLSTDNTERDNIILNGYEVATMANSTLDGNWTACVGCAILSRSFERTGTTLPDICNQCFDRYCWNGTVNSTRPESYDPAFYLADSMASVSLPTMLSTVVAAGLAMLHLV
;
A
#
# COMPACT_ATOMS: atom_id res chain seq x y z
N MET A 1 -72.65 25.94 -31.42
CA MET A 1 -73.32 24.68 -31.80
C MET A 1 -72.90 24.34 -33.22
N ASN A 2 -72.08 23.28 -33.39
CA ASN A 2 -72.47 21.99 -34.01
C ASN A 2 -72.83 22.12 -35.50
N ARG A 3 -72.26 21.40 -36.46
CA ARG A 3 -71.82 19.98 -36.62
C ARG A 3 -70.98 19.91 -37.94
N TRP A 4 -70.59 18.71 -38.41
CA TRP A 4 -69.76 18.37 -39.61
C TRP A 4 -68.28 18.16 -39.23
N SER A 5 -67.39 17.35 -39.84
CA SER A 5 -67.36 16.39 -40.96
C SER A 5 -65.93 15.79 -41.03
N THR A 6 -65.74 14.61 -41.68
CA THR A 6 -64.66 14.23 -42.66
C THR A 6 -63.16 14.44 -42.32
N TYR A 7 -62.12 13.78 -42.86
CA TYR A 7 -61.81 12.66 -43.77
C TYR A 7 -60.26 12.45 -43.66
N GLN A 8 -59.76 11.36 -44.23
CA GLN A 8 -58.44 11.10 -44.89
C GLN A 8 -57.38 12.23 -44.86
N GLY A 9 -56.10 12.01 -44.57
CA GLY A 9 -55.15 11.11 -45.26
C GLY A 9 -54.17 11.95 -46.09
N ASN A 10 -52.85 11.67 -46.02
CA ASN A 10 -51.96 11.82 -47.18
C ASN A 10 -50.58 11.19 -46.99
N CYS A 11 -50.21 10.42 -48.01
CA CYS A 11 -48.89 9.88 -48.31
C CYS A 11 -48.08 10.88 -49.16
N SER A 12 -46.78 10.57 -49.28
CA SER A 12 -45.97 10.55 -50.52
C SER A 12 -44.88 11.61 -50.74
N GLY A 13 -43.74 11.09 -51.25
CA GLY A 13 -42.69 11.76 -52.05
C GLY A 13 -41.54 12.37 -51.23
N THR A 14 -40.24 12.23 -51.54
CA THR A 14 -39.60 11.90 -52.83
C THR A 14 -38.10 11.58 -52.67
N LEU A 15 -37.64 10.50 -53.30
CA LEU A 15 -36.35 10.19 -53.97
C LEU A 15 -35.11 11.11 -53.90
N GLY A 16 -33.93 10.47 -53.80
CA GLY A 16 -32.64 10.93 -54.39
C GLY A 16 -31.38 10.33 -53.74
N ALA A 17 -30.86 9.18 -54.22
CA ALA A 17 -29.60 9.04 -55.00
C ALA A 17 -28.29 8.91 -54.15
N LEU A 18 -27.72 7.70 -54.00
CA LEU A 18 -26.58 7.11 -54.74
C LEU A 18 -25.17 7.56 -54.27
N ALA A 19 -24.37 6.64 -53.68
CA ALA A 19 -23.09 6.16 -54.25
C ALA A 19 -22.28 5.20 -53.32
N LYS A 20 -22.07 3.98 -53.85
CA LYS A 20 -20.81 3.18 -53.94
C LYS A 20 -20.08 2.62 -52.68
N LEU A 21 -20.14 1.28 -52.60
CA LEU A 21 -19.17 0.31 -52.05
C LEU A 21 -17.83 0.30 -52.83
N PRO A 22 -16.74 -0.33 -52.32
CA PRO A 22 -16.47 -1.79 -52.45
C PRO A 22 -15.80 -2.38 -51.17
N ALA A 23 -15.47 -3.66 -50.95
CA ALA A 23 -15.83 -5.03 -51.37
C ALA A 23 -15.03 -5.98 -50.41
N GLY A 24 -15.52 -7.19 -50.09
CA GLY A 24 -14.93 -8.16 -49.12
C GLY A 24 -13.67 -8.92 -49.62
N PRO A 25 -13.45 -10.23 -49.37
CA PRO A 25 -14.20 -11.21 -48.53
C PRO A 25 -13.34 -12.30 -47.79
N VAL A 26 -14.03 -13.31 -47.20
CA VAL A 26 -13.70 -14.78 -47.10
C VAL A 26 -13.32 -15.39 -45.73
N HIS A 27 -14.24 -16.19 -45.15
CA HIS A 27 -14.14 -17.65 -44.86
C HIS A 27 -15.39 -18.10 -44.05
N LYS A 28 -16.39 -18.81 -44.61
CA LYS A 28 -16.62 -20.27 -44.76
C LYS A 28 -16.74 -21.11 -43.46
N ASP A 29 -18.00 -21.31 -43.06
CA ASP A 29 -18.76 -22.55 -42.74
C ASP A 29 -18.12 -23.75 -42.00
N PHE A 30 -18.82 -24.27 -40.98
CA PHE A 30 -19.51 -25.59 -40.88
C PHE A 30 -20.13 -25.70 -39.45
N ALA A 31 -21.47 -25.63 -39.26
CA ALA A 31 -22.47 -26.73 -39.15
C ALA A 31 -22.12 -27.84 -38.12
N SER A 32 -22.98 -28.42 -37.29
CA SER A 32 -24.43 -28.32 -37.01
C SER A 32 -24.78 -29.13 -35.74
N VAL A 33 -25.71 -28.62 -34.93
CA VAL A 33 -26.91 -29.29 -34.36
C VAL A 33 -26.84 -30.79 -33.99
N HIS A 34 -27.07 -31.10 -32.71
CA HIS A 34 -28.15 -32.03 -32.29
C HIS A 34 -28.65 -31.76 -30.86
N LYS A 35 -29.94 -31.46 -30.76
CA LYS A 35 -30.78 -31.47 -29.55
C LYS A 35 -31.09 -32.91 -29.15
N TYR A 36 -31.09 -33.22 -27.85
CA TYR A 36 -32.03 -34.17 -27.23
C TYR A 36 -32.23 -33.86 -25.73
N HIS A 37 -33.50 -33.75 -25.35
CA HIS A 37 -34.10 -33.82 -24.01
C HIS A 37 -35.48 -34.49 -24.24
N PRO A 38 -36.26 -34.95 -23.24
CA PRO A 38 -35.99 -35.22 -21.81
C PRO A 38 -36.62 -36.58 -21.37
N LEU A 39 -36.77 -36.80 -20.04
CA LEU A 39 -37.63 -37.74 -19.25
C LEU A 39 -36.76 -38.34 -18.12
N GLY A 40 -37.11 -38.44 -16.83
CA GLY A 40 -38.37 -38.36 -16.08
C GLY A 40 -38.39 -39.50 -15.03
N HIS A 41 -38.88 -39.24 -13.79
CA HIS A 41 -38.98 -40.12 -12.60
C HIS A 41 -37.74 -40.17 -11.67
N GLY A 42 -37.80 -40.17 -10.33
CA GLY A 42 -38.90 -40.23 -9.35
C GLY A 42 -38.38 -40.88 -8.03
N ASN A 43 -38.92 -40.45 -6.88
CA ASN A 43 -38.87 -41.04 -5.53
C ASN A 43 -37.75 -40.68 -4.52
N SER A 44 -38.10 -39.77 -3.60
CA SER A 44 -38.28 -39.95 -2.14
C SER A 44 -37.50 -41.08 -1.43
N PHE A 45 -36.71 -40.72 -0.40
CA PHE A 45 -36.74 -41.41 0.89
C PHE A 45 -36.42 -40.43 2.04
N LEU A 46 -37.23 -40.55 3.09
CA LEU A 46 -37.31 -39.69 4.27
C LEU A 46 -36.66 -40.41 5.47
N SER A 47 -36.01 -39.62 6.34
CA SER A 47 -36.02 -39.71 7.81
C SER A 47 -35.10 -40.67 8.59
N THR A 48 -34.52 -40.05 9.64
CA THR A 48 -34.29 -40.54 11.02
C THR A 48 -32.93 -41.17 11.35
N PHE A 49 -32.11 -40.46 12.13
CA PHE A 49 -31.58 -41.01 13.40
C PHE A 49 -31.27 -39.88 14.40
N LEU A 50 -31.86 -40.01 15.58
CA LEU A 50 -31.84 -39.08 16.72
C LEU A 50 -30.63 -39.32 17.63
N ALA A 51 -30.07 -38.20 18.12
CA ALA A 51 -29.61 -37.87 19.48
C ALA A 51 -29.18 -38.98 20.49
N GLN A 52 -28.00 -38.78 21.11
CA GLN A 52 -27.74 -38.62 22.56
C GLN A 52 -26.37 -39.18 23.01
N LEU A 53 -25.57 -38.38 23.72
CA LEU A 53 -24.71 -38.72 24.89
C LEU A 53 -23.81 -37.49 25.22
N LYS A 54 -24.18 -36.61 26.16
CA LYS A 54 -23.89 -36.59 27.62
C LYS A 54 -22.40 -36.63 28.03
N ILE A 55 -21.92 -35.45 28.44
CA ILE A 55 -21.20 -35.08 29.69
C ILE A 55 -20.33 -36.16 30.38
N GLY A 56 -19.05 -35.83 30.58
CA GLY A 56 -18.16 -36.44 31.58
C GLY A 56 -16.94 -35.56 31.90
N HIS A 57 -16.84 -35.11 33.15
CA HIS A 57 -15.66 -34.51 33.79
C HIS A 57 -14.46 -35.48 33.82
N TYR A 58 -13.21 -34.97 33.83
CA TYR A 58 -12.15 -35.37 34.78
C TYR A 58 -10.93 -34.42 34.75
N CYS A 59 -10.39 -34.13 35.93
CA CYS A 59 -9.16 -33.39 36.21
C CYS A 59 -7.89 -34.25 36.08
N ASP A 60 -6.76 -33.53 36.00
CA ASP A 60 -5.37 -33.86 36.40
C ASP A 60 -4.58 -34.91 35.58
N LEU A 61 -3.42 -34.49 35.03
CA LEU A 61 -2.11 -34.75 35.68
C LEU A 61 -0.94 -34.12 34.89
N ILE A 62 -0.12 -33.37 35.62
CA ILE A 62 1.25 -32.92 35.30
C ILE A 62 2.20 -34.13 35.27
N VAL A 63 3.05 -34.25 34.25
CA VAL A 63 4.33 -35.00 34.36
C VAL A 63 5.45 -34.26 33.61
N MET A 64 6.28 -33.60 34.40
CA MET A 64 7.61 -33.11 34.08
C MET A 64 8.59 -34.30 34.07
N LYS A 65 9.42 -34.46 33.03
CA LYS A 65 10.55 -35.40 33.04
C LYS A 65 11.84 -34.67 32.70
N THR A 66 12.64 -34.47 33.75
CA THR A 66 14.07 -34.18 33.69
C THR A 66 14.85 -35.49 33.61
N SER A 67 15.95 -35.51 32.86
CA SER A 67 17.04 -36.49 33.01
C SER A 67 18.34 -35.87 32.51
N ALA A 68 19.37 -35.99 33.35
CA ALA A 68 20.64 -35.27 33.26
C ALA A 68 21.75 -36.09 32.60
N LEU A 69 22.57 -35.37 31.81
CA LEU A 69 24.05 -35.36 31.68
C LEU A 69 24.85 -36.67 31.74
N ILE A 70 25.63 -36.92 30.68
CA ILE A 70 27.01 -37.43 30.77
C ILE A 70 27.90 -36.61 29.82
N SER A 71 28.93 -35.97 30.39
CA SER A 71 29.96 -35.19 29.69
C SER A 71 31.18 -36.05 29.36
N ILE A 72 31.70 -35.93 28.13
CA ILE A 72 33.09 -36.26 27.79
C ILE A 72 33.65 -35.06 27.00
N ALA A 73 34.64 -34.40 27.57
CA ALA A 73 35.34 -33.27 26.97
C ALA A 73 36.71 -33.72 26.43
N LEU A 74 36.97 -33.47 25.14
CA LEU A 74 38.31 -33.33 24.56
C LEU A 74 38.22 -32.22 23.50
N GLY A 75 39.03 -31.17 23.68
CA GLY A 75 38.83 -29.86 23.08
C GLY A 75 39.48 -29.62 21.72
N LEU A 76 38.98 -28.57 21.06
CA LEU A 76 39.60 -27.73 20.02
C LEU A 76 38.88 -26.36 20.05
N PRO A 77 39.53 -25.24 19.71
CA PRO A 77 39.03 -23.90 20.00
C PRO A 77 38.07 -23.42 18.92
N GLY A 78 36.84 -23.10 19.32
CA GLY A 78 35.85 -22.42 18.49
C GLY A 78 34.83 -21.76 19.41
N ALA A 79 34.63 -20.45 19.27
CA ALA A 79 33.75 -19.66 20.10
C ALA A 79 32.31 -20.19 20.03
N ILE A 80 31.82 -20.73 21.15
CA ILE A 80 30.41 -21.11 21.32
C ILE A 80 29.70 -19.88 21.88
N ALA A 81 28.75 -19.35 21.11
CA ALA A 81 27.79 -18.38 21.59
C ALA A 81 26.96 -19.00 22.72
N VAL A 82 27.04 -18.39 23.90
CA VAL A 82 26.17 -18.70 25.04
C VAL A 82 24.77 -18.18 24.70
N PRO A 83 23.67 -18.93 24.93
CA PRO A 83 22.33 -18.36 24.84
C PRO A 83 22.23 -17.28 25.91
N GLY A 84 22.09 -16.03 25.48
CA GLY A 84 21.81 -14.91 26.37
C GLY A 84 20.56 -15.22 27.20
N ALA A 85 20.60 -14.85 28.48
CA ALA A 85 19.49 -14.98 29.39
C ALA A 85 18.21 -14.38 28.79
N LEU A 86 17.08 -15.06 29.02
CA LEU A 86 15.73 -14.57 28.72
C LEU A 86 15.60 -13.12 29.18
N ASP A 87 15.39 -12.23 28.22
CA ASP A 87 15.15 -10.82 28.50
C ASP A 87 13.78 -10.69 29.17
N THR A 88 13.73 -9.99 30.29
CA THR A 88 12.49 -9.81 31.08
C THR A 88 11.45 -8.94 30.38
N ASP A 89 11.77 -8.42 29.19
CA ASP A 89 10.88 -7.65 28.33
C ASP A 89 9.91 -8.50 27.48
N ASP A 90 10.11 -9.82 27.38
CA ASP A 90 9.16 -10.71 26.67
C ASP A 90 7.84 -10.93 27.43
N ILE A 91 7.77 -10.57 28.72
CA ILE A 91 6.58 -10.81 29.57
C ILE A 91 5.66 -9.57 29.68
N THR A 92 6.00 -8.44 29.06
CA THR A 92 5.20 -7.20 29.14
C THR A 92 4.29 -6.93 27.92
N PHE A 93 4.20 -7.86 26.95
CA PHE A 93 3.45 -7.60 25.71
C PHE A 93 1.93 -7.78 25.79
N ALA A 94 1.38 -8.04 26.98
CA ALA A 94 -0.07 -8.05 27.21
C ALA A 94 -0.68 -6.64 27.43
N GLY A 95 0.12 -5.57 27.36
CA GLY A 95 -0.30 -4.21 27.75
C GLY A 95 0.06 -3.07 26.81
N VAL A 96 0.65 -3.32 25.64
CA VAL A 96 1.01 -2.24 24.70
C VAL A 96 -0.26 -1.82 23.93
N GLN A 97 -0.73 -0.59 24.20
CA GLN A 97 -1.96 -0.05 23.62
C GLN A 97 -1.81 0.13 22.10
N ARG A 98 -2.79 -0.35 21.34
CA ARG A 98 -2.86 -0.24 19.87
C ARG A 98 -3.48 1.08 19.46
N ALA A 99 -3.60 1.34 18.15
CA ALA A 99 -4.63 2.27 17.68
C ALA A 99 -5.96 1.94 18.38
N LEU A 100 -6.74 2.94 18.80
CA LEU A 100 -7.80 2.64 19.75
C LEU A 100 -8.96 1.90 19.05
N PRO A 101 -9.49 0.80 19.60
CA PRO A 101 -10.66 0.11 19.06
C PRO A 101 -11.94 0.90 19.36
N ASN A 102 -12.04 2.12 18.83
CA ASN A 102 -13.03 3.12 19.19
C ASN A 102 -14.20 3.24 18.19
N ALA A 103 -14.27 2.36 17.18
CA ALA A 103 -15.46 2.29 16.33
C ALA A 103 -16.69 1.90 17.18
N PRO A 104 -17.84 2.60 17.07
CA PRO A 104 -18.97 2.40 17.99
C PRO A 104 -19.61 1.00 17.93
N ASP A 105 -19.63 0.39 16.73
CA ASP A 105 -20.28 -0.91 16.50
C ASP A 105 -19.48 -1.75 15.48
N GLY A 106 -18.19 -1.96 15.77
CA GLY A 106 -17.29 -2.69 14.89
C GLY A 106 -17.23 -2.04 13.49
N TYR A 107 -17.57 -2.83 12.46
CA TYR A 107 -17.58 -2.36 11.06
C TYR A 107 -18.85 -1.58 10.67
N VAL A 108 -19.89 -1.59 11.49
CA VAL A 108 -21.18 -0.96 11.17
C VAL A 108 -21.10 0.55 11.43
N PRO A 109 -21.20 1.41 10.41
CA PRO A 109 -21.18 2.85 10.63
C PRO A 109 -22.40 3.26 11.45
N THR A 110 -22.17 4.00 12.52
CA THR A 110 -23.15 4.19 13.59
C THR A 110 -23.38 5.66 13.87
N SER A 111 -24.66 6.00 14.09
CA SER A 111 -25.07 7.34 14.51
C SER A 111 -24.61 7.65 15.93
N VAL A 112 -23.97 8.81 16.09
CA VAL A 112 -23.49 9.34 17.36
C VAL A 112 -23.92 10.80 17.53
N SER A 113 -23.86 11.28 18.77
CA SER A 113 -24.01 12.70 19.06
C SER A 113 -22.90 13.50 18.38
N CYS A 114 -23.28 14.55 17.64
CA CYS A 114 -22.30 15.45 17.05
C CYS A 114 -21.60 16.31 18.10
N PRO A 115 -20.34 16.69 17.87
CA PRO A 115 -19.67 17.71 18.66
C PRO A 115 -20.42 19.05 18.60
N ALA A 116 -20.19 19.92 19.60
CA ALA A 116 -20.83 21.23 19.68
C ALA A 116 -20.57 22.08 18.42
N SER A 117 -19.34 22.07 17.93
CA SER A 117 -18.99 22.55 16.59
C SER A 117 -19.21 21.43 15.59
N ARG A 118 -20.32 21.49 14.85
CA ARG A 118 -20.65 20.45 13.88
C ARG A 118 -19.57 20.31 12.79
N PRO A 119 -19.26 19.09 12.33
CA PRO A 119 -18.30 18.85 11.25
C PRO A 119 -18.64 19.61 9.97
N ARG A 120 -17.60 20.07 9.26
CA ARG A 120 -17.70 20.76 7.96
C ARG A 120 -16.50 20.41 7.08
N VAL A 121 -16.69 20.49 5.77
CA VAL A 121 -15.61 20.42 4.79
C VAL A 121 -14.78 21.70 4.90
N ARG A 122 -13.48 21.58 5.11
CA ARG A 122 -12.54 22.70 5.04
C ARG A 122 -11.99 22.85 3.62
N SER A 123 -11.56 24.07 3.28
CA SER A 123 -10.80 24.30 2.06
C SER A 123 -9.40 23.68 2.15
N ALA A 124 -8.90 23.18 1.02
CA ALA A 124 -7.53 22.69 0.86
C ALA A 124 -6.46 23.80 0.72
N ALA A 125 -6.84 25.08 0.79
CA ALA A 125 -5.92 26.21 0.63
C ALA A 125 -4.80 26.29 1.69
N LYS A 126 -4.96 25.57 2.80
CA LYS A 126 -3.97 25.43 3.89
C LYS A 126 -4.09 24.04 4.50
N LEU A 127 -3.06 23.62 5.24
CA LEU A 127 -3.15 22.44 6.10
C LEU A 127 -4.21 22.63 7.20
N SER A 128 -4.73 21.52 7.73
CA SER A 128 -5.65 21.55 8.87
C SER A 128 -4.96 22.08 10.13
N THR A 129 -5.75 22.63 11.06
CA THR A 129 -5.22 23.04 12.37
C THR A 129 -4.58 21.88 13.11
N ASN A 130 -5.16 20.68 12.99
CA ASN A 130 -4.63 19.48 13.62
C ASN A 130 -3.24 19.13 13.08
N GLU A 131 -3.06 19.10 11.76
CA GLU A 131 -1.75 18.85 11.14
C GLU A 131 -0.75 19.93 11.54
N THR A 132 -1.12 21.22 11.49
CA THR A 132 -0.20 22.32 11.87
C THR A 132 0.22 22.26 13.34
N SER A 133 -0.69 21.96 14.27
CA SER A 133 -0.37 21.85 15.69
C SER A 133 0.46 20.61 15.98
N TRP A 134 0.18 19.49 15.32
CA TRP A 134 0.98 18.28 15.44
C TRP A 134 2.40 18.47 14.91
N LEU A 135 2.57 19.21 13.82
CA LEU A 135 3.89 19.54 13.29
C LEU A 135 4.76 20.28 14.30
N GLU A 136 4.19 21.18 15.12
CA GLU A 136 4.96 21.86 16.18
C GLU A 136 5.59 20.87 17.18
N VAL A 137 4.85 19.82 17.53
CA VAL A 137 5.33 18.73 18.41
C VAL A 137 6.34 17.85 17.67
N ARG A 138 5.97 17.36 16.47
CA ARG A 138 6.81 16.46 15.66
C ARG A 138 8.18 17.06 15.36
N ARG A 139 8.28 18.38 15.13
CA ARG A 139 9.55 19.07 14.83
C ARG A 139 10.59 18.91 15.94
N GLY A 140 10.17 18.87 17.21
CA GLY A 140 11.08 18.57 18.31
C GLY A 140 11.64 17.15 18.25
N LYS A 141 10.78 16.18 17.92
CA LYS A 141 11.13 14.76 17.80
C LYS A 141 12.04 14.51 16.59
N THR A 142 11.72 15.09 15.43
CA THR A 142 12.56 14.94 14.22
C THR A 142 13.92 15.59 14.38
N LEU A 143 14.03 16.74 15.06
CA LEU A 143 15.34 17.35 15.33
C LEU A 143 16.23 16.45 16.19
N SER A 144 15.67 15.85 17.25
CA SER A 144 16.41 14.89 18.08
C SER A 144 16.85 13.68 17.26
N ALA A 145 15.91 13.09 16.52
CA ALA A 145 16.18 11.92 15.69
C ALA A 145 17.23 12.19 14.59
N MET A 146 17.20 13.37 13.96
CA MET A 146 18.21 13.77 12.98
C MET A 146 19.59 13.86 13.61
N LYS A 147 19.72 14.42 14.82
CA LYS A 147 21.01 14.45 15.53
C LYS A 147 21.54 13.05 15.82
N ASP A 148 20.68 12.14 16.24
CA ASP A 148 21.05 10.74 16.48
C ASP A 148 21.47 10.03 15.18
N PHE A 149 20.71 10.25 14.10
CA PHE A 149 21.01 9.72 12.76
C PHE A 149 22.39 10.21 12.26
N PHE A 150 22.67 11.52 12.33
CA PHE A 150 23.98 12.08 11.96
C PHE A 150 25.09 11.79 12.99
N GLY A 151 24.73 11.20 14.13
CA GLY A 151 25.67 10.60 15.08
C GLY A 151 26.46 9.46 14.45
N HIS A 152 25.83 8.67 13.56
CA HIS A 152 26.46 7.55 12.86
C HIS A 152 26.60 7.75 11.34
N VAL A 153 25.72 8.55 10.70
CA VAL A 153 25.87 8.97 9.30
C VAL A 153 26.74 10.22 9.20
N LYS A 154 27.85 10.14 8.47
CA LYS A 154 28.82 11.24 8.31
C LYS A 154 28.70 11.91 6.95
N VAL A 155 28.80 13.25 6.94
CA VAL A 155 28.82 14.08 5.74
C VAL A 155 30.24 14.65 5.57
N GLY A 156 31.19 13.74 5.34
CA GLY A 156 32.62 14.07 5.34
C GLY A 156 33.04 14.63 6.71
N ASP A 157 33.82 15.72 6.70
CA ASP A 157 34.26 16.41 7.91
C ASP A 157 33.26 17.48 8.40
N PHE A 158 32.10 17.63 7.75
CA PHE A 158 31.10 18.64 8.13
C PHE A 158 30.39 18.25 9.43
N ASP A 159 30.39 19.15 10.42
CA ASP A 159 29.70 18.95 11.70
C ASP A 159 28.20 19.23 11.56
N VAL A 160 27.45 18.20 11.16
CA VAL A 160 26.00 18.27 11.03
C VAL A 160 25.32 18.52 12.38
N GLY A 161 25.86 18.01 13.49
CA GLY A 161 25.30 18.21 14.82
C GLY A 161 25.30 19.69 15.21
N ALA A 162 26.45 20.34 15.07
CA ALA A 162 26.59 21.78 15.31
C ALA A 162 25.73 22.62 14.34
N TYR A 163 25.59 22.19 13.09
CA TYR A 163 24.70 22.83 12.12
C TYR A 163 23.23 22.77 12.56
N LEU A 164 22.74 21.59 12.94
CA LEU A 164 21.37 21.42 13.44
C LEU A 164 21.13 22.20 14.73
N ASP A 165 22.12 22.26 15.64
CA ASP A 165 22.05 23.07 16.86
C ASP A 165 21.92 24.57 16.55
N LYS A 166 22.74 25.07 15.62
CA LYS A 166 22.74 26.47 15.19
C LYS A 166 21.39 26.89 14.61
N HIS A 167 20.70 25.99 13.91
CA HIS A 167 19.43 26.27 13.23
C HIS A 167 18.20 25.77 14.00
N SER A 168 18.37 25.20 15.20
CA SER A 168 17.28 24.63 16.00
C SER A 168 16.17 25.62 16.38
N GLY A 169 16.49 26.91 16.47
CA GLY A 169 15.53 27.98 16.76
C GLY A 169 14.64 28.39 15.58
N ASN A 170 14.87 27.87 14.37
CA ASN A 170 14.05 28.14 13.20
C ASN A 170 13.73 26.83 12.46
N SER A 171 12.54 26.28 12.68
CA SER A 171 12.11 25.02 12.07
C SER A 171 12.12 25.06 10.54
N SER A 172 11.85 26.21 9.92
CA SER A 172 11.92 26.38 8.47
C SER A 172 13.34 26.28 7.92
N SER A 173 14.38 26.40 8.75
CA SER A 173 15.77 26.19 8.35
C SER A 173 16.17 24.71 8.39
N LEU A 174 15.46 23.86 9.13
CA LEU A 174 15.79 22.44 9.29
C LEU A 174 15.21 21.60 8.14
N PRO A 175 15.81 20.43 7.84
CA PRO A 175 15.26 19.50 6.86
C PRO A 175 13.87 18.97 7.23
N ASN A 176 13.02 18.83 6.22
CA ASN A 176 11.74 18.15 6.33
C ASN A 176 11.68 16.93 5.40
N ILE A 177 11.63 15.73 5.97
CA ILE A 177 11.81 14.47 5.24
C ILE A 177 10.45 13.78 5.04
N GLY A 178 10.19 13.32 3.81
CA GLY A 178 9.08 12.43 3.47
C GLY A 178 9.58 11.05 3.02
N ILE A 179 8.74 10.04 3.20
CA ILE A 179 8.97 8.68 2.68
C ILE A 179 7.71 8.26 1.92
N ALA A 180 7.86 7.66 0.74
CA ALA A 180 6.75 7.13 -0.05
C ALA A 180 7.01 5.66 -0.38
N VAL A 181 6.00 4.81 -0.18
CA VAL A 181 6.04 3.38 -0.52
C VAL A 181 4.97 3.08 -1.57
N SER A 182 5.41 2.55 -2.71
CA SER A 182 4.54 2.33 -3.88
C SER A 182 3.46 1.26 -3.67
N GLY A 183 2.59 1.13 -4.67
CA GLY A 183 1.72 -0.02 -4.86
C GLY A 183 2.40 -1.23 -5.50
N GLY A 184 1.67 -2.35 -5.56
CA GLY A 184 2.18 -3.63 -6.09
C GLY A 184 1.88 -4.87 -5.23
N GLY A 185 0.78 -4.86 -4.47
CA GLY A 185 0.37 -5.99 -3.63
C GLY A 185 1.44 -6.44 -2.64
N TRP A 186 1.61 -7.76 -2.48
CA TRP A 186 2.59 -8.32 -1.55
C TRP A 186 4.03 -7.90 -1.84
N ARG A 187 4.41 -7.79 -3.12
CA ARG A 187 5.73 -7.32 -3.53
C ARG A 187 6.02 -5.95 -2.90
N ALA A 188 5.08 -5.02 -3.03
CA ALA A 188 5.25 -3.67 -2.51
C ALA A 188 5.22 -3.60 -0.99
N LEU A 189 4.34 -4.37 -0.33
CA LEU A 189 4.35 -4.50 1.13
C LEU A 189 5.73 -4.97 1.62
N MET A 190 6.25 -6.05 1.06
CA MET A 190 7.46 -6.71 1.56
C MET A 190 8.75 -5.96 1.17
N ASN A 191 8.86 -5.48 -0.07
CA ASN A 191 10.00 -4.66 -0.48
C ASN A 191 10.01 -3.31 0.28
N GLY A 192 8.84 -2.67 0.42
CA GLY A 192 8.66 -1.48 1.24
C GLY A 192 8.99 -1.72 2.72
N ALA A 193 8.60 -2.88 3.27
CA ALA A 193 8.95 -3.28 4.63
C ALA A 193 10.47 -3.39 4.81
N GLY A 194 11.20 -3.92 3.82
CA GLY A 194 12.65 -3.94 3.80
C GLY A 194 13.26 -2.54 3.94
N ALA A 195 12.78 -1.58 3.14
CA ALA A 195 13.24 -0.20 3.21
C ALA A 195 12.89 0.47 4.56
N VAL A 196 11.65 0.32 5.06
CA VAL A 196 11.25 0.86 6.36
C VAL A 196 12.09 0.24 7.49
N LYS A 197 12.36 -1.07 7.43
CA LYS A 197 13.23 -1.78 8.38
C LYS A 197 14.66 -1.25 8.35
N ALA A 198 15.19 -0.88 7.19
CA ALA A 198 16.49 -0.23 7.04
C ALA A 198 16.54 1.18 7.63
N PHE A 199 15.41 1.90 7.59
CA PHE A 199 15.30 3.28 8.07
C PHE A 199 14.98 3.37 9.57
N ASP A 200 14.49 2.30 10.17
CA ASP A 200 14.07 2.26 11.58
C ASP A 200 15.25 2.00 12.52
N SER A 201 15.53 2.93 13.44
CA SER A 201 16.59 2.74 14.45
C SER A 201 16.29 1.65 15.47
N ARG A 202 15.03 1.19 15.56
CA ARG A 202 14.60 0.11 16.46
C ARG A 202 14.94 -1.28 15.91
N THR A 203 15.27 -1.39 14.62
CA THR A 203 15.74 -2.62 13.99
C THR A 203 17.12 -2.97 14.52
N TYR A 204 17.33 -4.24 14.87
CA TYR A 204 18.62 -4.70 15.38
C TYR A 204 19.76 -4.35 14.42
N ASN A 205 20.80 -3.70 14.94
CA ASN A 205 22.01 -3.30 14.21
C ASN A 205 21.81 -2.30 13.06
N ALA A 206 20.63 -1.68 12.90
CA ALA A 206 20.36 -0.74 11.81
C ALA A 206 21.06 0.63 11.95
N THR A 207 21.73 0.90 13.08
CA THR A 207 22.52 2.13 13.30
C THR A 207 24.04 1.88 13.20
N ALA A 208 24.45 0.69 12.78
CA ALA A 208 25.86 0.40 12.50
C ALA A 208 26.35 1.16 11.26
N THR A 209 27.67 1.27 11.11
CA THR A 209 28.30 1.92 9.95
C THR A 209 27.81 1.30 8.65
N GLY A 210 27.36 2.16 7.72
CA GLY A 210 26.84 1.74 6.42
C GLY A 210 25.32 1.56 6.37
N HIS A 211 24.63 1.62 7.51
CA HIS A 211 23.18 1.50 7.62
C HIS A 211 22.46 2.87 7.73
N LEU A 212 21.13 2.85 7.70
CA LEU A 212 20.28 4.06 7.63
C LEU A 212 19.25 4.19 8.78
N GLY A 213 19.41 3.41 9.85
CA GLY A 213 18.52 3.45 11.01
C GLY A 213 18.46 4.83 11.65
N GLY A 214 17.25 5.32 11.92
CA GLY A 214 16.98 6.67 12.41
C GLY A 214 16.41 7.60 11.35
N LEU A 215 16.46 7.21 10.06
CA LEU A 215 15.80 7.97 8.99
C LEU A 215 14.27 7.99 9.16
N LEU A 216 13.66 6.87 9.58
CA LEU A 216 12.22 6.80 9.86
C LEU A 216 11.83 7.72 11.02
N GLN A 217 12.62 7.72 12.09
CA GLN A 217 12.42 8.62 13.23
C GLN A 217 12.61 10.10 12.85
N SER A 218 13.47 10.38 11.86
CA SER A 218 13.71 11.73 11.33
C SER A 218 12.63 12.21 10.35
N ALA A 219 11.84 11.29 9.77
CA ALA A 219 10.81 11.62 8.78
C ALA A 219 9.60 12.33 9.40
N THR A 220 9.00 13.27 8.68
CA THR A 220 7.76 13.93 9.11
C THR A 220 6.53 13.18 8.60
N TYR A 221 6.61 12.67 7.37
CA TYR A 221 5.51 12.02 6.67
C TYR A 221 5.92 10.68 6.09
N LEU A 222 4.98 9.75 6.05
CA LEU A 222 5.11 8.46 5.38
C LEU A 222 3.83 8.20 4.57
N SER A 223 3.93 8.10 3.25
CA SER A 223 2.80 7.80 2.36
C SER A 223 2.87 6.39 1.79
N GLY A 224 1.70 5.80 1.58
CA GLY A 224 1.53 4.47 0.98
C GLY A 224 0.28 4.42 0.11
N LEU A 225 0.31 3.65 -0.97
CA LEU A 225 -0.88 3.28 -1.74
C LEU A 225 -0.85 1.79 -2.05
N SER A 226 -2.00 1.19 -2.31
CA SER A 226 -2.12 -0.24 -2.65
C SER A 226 -1.35 -1.12 -1.67
N GLY A 227 -0.45 -2.00 -2.13
CA GLY A 227 0.43 -2.79 -1.25
C GLY A 227 1.23 -1.98 -0.21
N GLY A 228 1.64 -0.74 -0.53
CA GLY A 228 2.24 0.18 0.43
C GLY A 228 1.25 0.65 1.51
N SER A 229 -0.03 0.78 1.19
CA SER A 229 -1.07 1.05 2.20
C SER A 229 -1.25 -0.11 3.19
N TRP A 230 -1.06 -1.36 2.74
CA TRP A 230 -1.12 -2.55 3.61
C TRP A 230 0.03 -2.56 4.61
N LEU A 231 1.22 -2.13 4.17
CA LEU A 231 2.38 -1.93 5.04
C LEU A 231 2.08 -0.88 6.11
N LEU A 232 1.57 0.29 5.71
CA LEU A 232 1.19 1.35 6.65
C LEU A 232 0.11 0.84 7.63
N GLY A 233 -0.95 0.19 7.14
CA GLY A 233 -1.97 -0.41 7.99
C GLY A 233 -1.38 -1.38 9.02
N SER A 234 -0.47 -2.25 8.59
CA SER A 234 0.21 -3.21 9.47
C SER A 234 1.06 -2.53 10.55
N ILE A 235 1.74 -1.44 10.21
CA ILE A 235 2.59 -0.73 11.16
C ILE A 235 1.72 0.07 12.14
N TYR A 236 0.88 0.96 11.63
CA TYR A 236 0.20 1.97 12.44
C TYR A 236 -0.93 1.40 13.29
N ILE A 237 -1.75 0.48 12.77
CA ILE A 237 -2.86 -0.10 13.52
C ILE A 237 -2.35 -1.02 14.64
N ASN A 238 -1.18 -1.63 14.45
CA ASN A 238 -0.51 -2.45 15.47
C ASN A 238 0.43 -1.62 16.38
N ASN A 239 0.08 -0.38 16.72
CA ASN A 239 0.87 0.53 17.55
C ASN A 239 2.26 0.90 16.99
N PHE A 240 2.31 1.32 15.73
CA PHE A 240 3.57 1.65 15.06
C PHE A 240 4.66 0.57 15.24
N THR A 241 4.25 -0.70 15.16
CA THR A 241 5.12 -1.87 15.41
C THR A 241 6.25 -1.93 14.40
N THR A 242 7.38 -2.53 14.81
CA THR A 242 8.53 -2.71 13.92
C THR A 242 8.30 -3.84 12.93
N ILE A 243 8.98 -3.76 11.79
CA ILE A 243 8.97 -4.82 10.76
C ILE A 243 9.47 -6.15 11.34
N ASP A 244 10.52 -6.12 12.17
CA ASP A 244 11.07 -7.33 12.82
C ASP A 244 10.02 -8.08 13.65
N LYS A 245 9.10 -7.36 14.30
CA LYS A 245 8.03 -7.97 15.11
C LYS A 245 6.89 -8.50 14.25
N LEU A 246 6.58 -7.85 13.13
CA LEU A 246 5.60 -8.33 12.17
C LEU A 246 6.11 -9.56 11.42
N GLN A 247 7.41 -9.61 11.14
CA GLN A 247 8.13 -10.70 10.46
C GLN A 247 8.32 -11.95 11.37
N THR A 248 7.24 -12.41 12.00
CA THR A 248 7.25 -13.59 12.88
C THR A 248 7.09 -14.89 12.09
N HIS A 249 7.42 -16.02 12.70
CA HIS A 249 7.13 -17.39 12.20
C HIS A 249 6.10 -18.11 13.08
N GLU A 250 5.49 -17.39 14.02
CA GLU A 250 4.45 -17.93 14.89
C GLU A 250 3.16 -18.16 14.09
N ALA A 251 2.66 -19.40 14.11
CA ALA A 251 1.41 -19.75 13.46
C ALA A 251 0.23 -18.95 14.03
N GLY A 252 -0.69 -18.52 13.16
CA GLY A 252 -1.84 -17.69 13.54
C GLY A 252 -1.52 -16.21 13.81
N SER A 253 -0.26 -15.80 13.71
CA SER A 253 0.11 -14.37 13.76
C SER A 253 -0.17 -13.65 12.44
N VAL A 254 -0.03 -12.32 12.45
CA VAL A 254 -0.01 -11.51 11.22
C VAL A 254 1.20 -11.83 10.35
N TRP A 255 1.14 -11.41 9.08
CA TRP A 255 2.19 -11.59 8.08
C TRP A 255 2.56 -13.06 7.80
N GLN A 256 1.65 -13.99 8.08
CA GLN A 256 1.70 -15.37 7.61
C GLN A 256 0.97 -15.46 6.26
N PHE A 257 1.68 -15.19 5.17
CA PHE A 257 1.10 -15.13 3.81
C PHE A 257 1.01 -16.50 3.12
N GLY A 258 1.32 -17.60 3.82
CA GLY A 258 1.31 -18.94 3.25
C GLY A 258 -0.07 -19.38 2.77
N ASN A 259 -1.13 -19.03 3.51
CA ASN A 259 -2.49 -19.16 3.04
C ASN A 259 -2.89 -17.91 2.25
N SER A 260 -3.58 -18.13 1.13
CA SER A 260 -4.08 -17.00 0.33
C SER A 260 -5.08 -16.15 1.12
N ILE A 261 -5.19 -14.86 0.80
CA ILE A 261 -6.24 -13.98 1.36
C ILE A 261 -7.64 -14.59 1.16
N ILE A 262 -7.84 -15.29 0.05
CA ILE A 262 -9.12 -15.95 -0.24
C ILE A 262 -9.38 -17.05 0.79
N GLU A 263 -8.38 -17.88 1.12
CA GLU A 263 -8.52 -18.99 2.06
C GLU A 263 -8.62 -18.53 3.53
N GLY A 264 -8.02 -17.38 3.84
CA GLY A 264 -7.95 -16.84 5.19
C GLY A 264 -6.80 -17.42 6.01
N PRO A 265 -6.48 -16.83 7.18
CA PRO A 265 -5.36 -17.26 8.00
C PRO A 265 -5.58 -18.67 8.58
N ASP A 266 -4.48 -19.41 8.80
CA ASP A 266 -4.50 -20.66 9.56
C ASP A 266 -4.62 -20.33 11.05
N ALA A 267 -5.72 -20.77 11.69
CA ALA A 267 -5.96 -20.56 13.12
C ALA A 267 -5.47 -21.73 13.99
N GLY A 268 -4.68 -22.66 13.42
CA GLY A 268 -4.21 -23.87 14.09
C GLY A 268 -5.28 -24.97 14.18
N GLY A 269 -6.35 -24.86 13.40
CA GLY A 269 -7.51 -25.74 13.38
C GLY A 269 -7.61 -26.58 12.10
N ILE A 270 -8.84 -26.98 11.74
CA ILE A 270 -9.10 -27.56 10.42
C ILE A 270 -9.30 -26.40 9.47
N GLN A 271 -8.34 -26.17 8.56
CA GLN A 271 -8.36 -25.04 7.63
C GLN A 271 -9.72 -24.78 6.96
N LEU A 272 -10.45 -25.84 6.58
CA LEU A 272 -11.79 -25.69 5.97
C LEU A 272 -12.83 -25.06 6.93
N LEU A 273 -12.79 -25.39 8.23
CA LEU A 273 -13.67 -24.80 9.24
C LEU A 273 -13.26 -23.36 9.56
N ASP A 274 -11.95 -23.11 9.61
CA ASP A 274 -11.37 -21.79 9.84
C ASP A 274 -11.76 -20.85 8.69
N SER A 275 -11.66 -21.32 7.43
CA SER A 275 -12.14 -20.58 6.26
C SER A 275 -13.65 -20.31 6.32
N ALA A 276 -14.49 -21.27 6.76
CA ALA A 276 -15.93 -21.06 6.85
C ALA A 276 -16.32 -20.01 7.92
N GLY A 277 -15.65 -20.03 9.08
CA GLY A 277 -15.80 -19.02 10.12
C GLY A 277 -15.34 -17.65 9.66
N TYR A 278 -14.15 -17.59 9.08
CA TYR A 278 -13.56 -16.40 8.45
C TYR A 278 -14.53 -15.74 7.46
N TYR A 279 -15.04 -16.50 6.50
CA TYR A 279 -16.00 -16.03 5.53
C TYR A 279 -17.30 -15.54 6.16
N LYS A 280 -17.80 -16.25 7.18
CA LYS A 280 -18.99 -15.81 7.92
C LYS A 280 -18.76 -14.44 8.56
N ASP A 281 -17.59 -14.24 9.17
CA ASP A 281 -17.25 -12.97 9.81
C ASP A 281 -17.11 -11.81 8.79
N LEU A 282 -16.57 -12.09 7.60
CA LEU A 282 -16.56 -11.12 6.50
C LEU A 282 -17.98 -10.74 6.07
N ALA A 283 -18.82 -11.74 5.81
CA ALA A 283 -20.20 -11.56 5.37
C ALA A 283 -21.04 -10.81 6.41
N ASP A 284 -20.98 -11.21 7.69
CA ASP A 284 -21.74 -10.59 8.77
C ASP A 284 -21.36 -9.11 8.95
N ALA A 285 -20.08 -8.75 8.79
CA ALA A 285 -19.64 -7.36 8.86
C ALA A 285 -20.20 -6.51 7.71
N VAL A 286 -20.09 -6.99 6.48
CA VAL A 286 -20.57 -6.27 5.28
C VAL A 286 -22.10 -6.16 5.28
N ASP A 287 -22.81 -7.24 5.61
CA ASP A 287 -24.27 -7.25 5.76
C ASP A 287 -24.72 -6.30 6.89
N GLY A 288 -23.96 -6.18 7.98
CA GLY A 288 -24.19 -5.19 9.03
C GLY A 288 -24.16 -3.75 8.51
N LYS A 289 -23.13 -3.39 7.72
CA LYS A 289 -23.03 -2.07 7.06
C LYS A 289 -24.20 -1.82 6.11
N LYS A 290 -24.58 -2.82 5.29
CA LYS A 290 -25.74 -2.75 4.39
C LYS A 290 -27.05 -2.52 5.15
N LYS A 291 -27.29 -3.26 6.23
CA LYS A 291 -28.48 -3.12 7.10
C LYS A 291 -28.55 -1.77 7.80
N ALA A 292 -27.42 -1.13 8.05
CA ALA A 292 -27.36 0.25 8.55
C ALA A 292 -27.68 1.31 7.47
N GLY A 293 -27.90 0.89 6.23
CA GLY A 293 -28.33 1.75 5.12
C GLY A 293 -27.18 2.41 4.36
N PHE A 294 -25.96 1.89 4.51
CA PHE A 294 -24.79 2.31 3.73
C PHE A 294 -24.59 1.35 2.55
N ASP A 295 -24.13 1.90 1.44
CA ASP A 295 -23.80 1.07 0.28
C ASP A 295 -22.55 0.21 0.54
N THR A 296 -22.45 -0.91 -0.16
CA THR A 296 -21.39 -1.91 0.02
C THR A 296 -20.87 -2.40 -1.32
N SER A 297 -19.57 -2.66 -1.38
CA SER A 297 -18.87 -3.07 -2.60
C SER A 297 -17.93 -4.26 -2.33
N LEU A 298 -17.30 -4.80 -3.38
CA LEU A 298 -16.26 -5.83 -3.21
C LEU A 298 -15.07 -5.32 -2.40
N THR A 299 -14.83 -4.00 -2.41
CA THR A 299 -13.85 -3.35 -1.55
C THR A 299 -14.09 -3.62 -0.07
N ASP A 300 -15.35 -3.70 0.37
CA ASP A 300 -15.66 -4.01 1.78
C ASP A 300 -15.16 -5.40 2.14
N ILE A 301 -15.48 -6.43 1.34
CA ILE A 301 -15.03 -7.79 1.58
C ILE A 301 -13.50 -7.88 1.53
N TRP A 302 -12.89 -7.24 0.53
CA TRP A 302 -11.44 -7.22 0.35
C TRP A 302 -10.69 -6.53 1.48
N GLY A 303 -11.11 -5.33 1.88
CA GLY A 303 -10.51 -4.59 2.98
C GLY A 303 -10.60 -5.38 4.28
N ARG A 304 -11.75 -6.04 4.53
CA ARG A 304 -11.91 -6.96 5.65
C ARG A 304 -10.99 -8.16 5.56
N ALA A 305 -10.86 -8.76 4.38
CA ALA A 305 -10.01 -9.91 4.13
C ALA A 305 -8.53 -9.58 4.39
N LEU A 306 -8.04 -8.43 3.89
CA LEU A 306 -6.71 -7.90 4.15
C LEU A 306 -6.44 -7.71 5.64
N SER A 307 -7.40 -7.16 6.39
CA SER A 307 -7.22 -6.87 7.82
C SER A 307 -6.87 -8.09 8.66
N TYR A 308 -7.30 -9.29 8.28
CA TYR A 308 -6.95 -10.52 9.01
C TYR A 308 -5.46 -10.87 8.95
N GLN A 309 -4.77 -10.48 7.87
CA GLN A 309 -3.34 -10.72 7.71
C GLN A 309 -2.49 -9.52 8.14
N MET A 310 -3.08 -8.31 8.21
CA MET A 310 -2.38 -7.06 8.57
C MET A 310 -2.52 -6.68 10.04
N PHE A 311 -3.71 -6.86 10.62
CA PHE A 311 -4.01 -6.34 11.97
C PHE A 311 -4.00 -7.49 12.96
N ASN A 312 -3.13 -7.38 13.97
CA ASN A 312 -2.96 -8.39 15.00
C ASN A 312 -4.11 -8.34 16.01
N ALA A 313 -5.36 -8.29 15.57
CA ALA A 313 -6.55 -8.12 16.40
C ALA A 313 -7.59 -9.18 16.08
N SER A 314 -8.43 -9.51 17.07
CA SER A 314 -9.52 -10.46 16.88
C SER A 314 -10.40 -10.03 15.70
N ASN A 315 -10.81 -11.00 14.89
CA ASN A 315 -11.63 -10.82 13.71
C ASN A 315 -11.08 -9.72 12.79
N GLY A 316 -9.77 -9.65 12.58
CA GLY A 316 -9.15 -8.65 11.71
C GLY A 316 -9.47 -7.21 12.11
N GLY A 317 -9.60 -6.91 13.40
CA GLY A 317 -9.67 -5.53 13.90
C GLY A 317 -10.90 -4.72 13.48
N LEU A 318 -12.11 -5.29 13.60
CA LEU A 318 -13.38 -4.61 13.24
C LEU A 318 -13.54 -3.21 13.85
N SER A 319 -13.06 -3.01 15.08
CA SER A 319 -13.25 -1.75 15.82
C SER A 319 -12.17 -0.70 15.58
N TYR A 320 -11.19 -0.97 14.71
CA TYR A 320 -10.07 -0.08 14.46
C TYR A 320 -10.37 0.79 13.23
N THR A 321 -10.32 2.11 13.41
CA THR A 321 -10.50 3.08 12.33
C THR A 321 -9.20 3.77 12.00
N TRP A 322 -9.08 4.32 10.80
CA TRP A 322 -7.90 5.09 10.45
C TRP A 322 -7.81 6.38 11.28
N SER A 323 -8.96 7.00 11.62
CA SER A 323 -8.98 8.16 12.50
C SER A 323 -8.52 7.84 13.94
N SER A 324 -8.62 6.59 14.39
CA SER A 324 -8.19 6.20 15.74
C SER A 324 -6.68 6.33 15.98
N ILE A 325 -5.88 6.45 14.90
CA ILE A 325 -4.44 6.76 15.00
C ILE A 325 -4.25 8.12 15.67
N ALA A 326 -5.10 9.10 15.38
CA ALA A 326 -5.05 10.45 15.97
C ALA A 326 -5.21 10.48 17.49
N ASP A 327 -5.85 9.44 18.05
CA ASP A 327 -6.17 9.35 19.47
C ASP A 327 -5.09 8.61 20.28
N THR A 328 -4.08 8.04 19.62
CA THR A 328 -2.98 7.34 20.30
C THR A 328 -2.03 8.34 20.97
N PRO A 329 -1.61 8.09 22.23
CA PRO A 329 -0.63 8.95 22.91
C PRO A 329 0.65 9.14 22.10
N GLU A 330 1.19 8.06 21.52
CA GLU A 330 2.43 8.06 20.76
C GLU A 330 2.34 8.94 19.50
N PHE A 331 1.18 8.95 18.82
CA PHE A 331 0.97 9.86 17.70
C PHE A 331 0.81 11.30 18.18
N GLN A 332 0.05 11.56 19.25
CA GLN A 332 -0.14 12.90 19.80
C GLN A 332 1.19 13.52 20.27
N ASP A 333 2.09 12.70 20.82
CA ASP A 333 3.45 13.08 21.21
C ASP A 333 4.41 13.21 20.02
N GLY A 334 3.93 12.92 18.81
CA GLY A 334 4.70 13.06 17.57
C GLY A 334 5.85 12.07 17.46
N ASP A 335 5.73 10.85 18.02
CA ASP A 335 6.83 9.88 18.08
C ASP A 335 7.17 9.24 16.72
N TYR A 336 6.23 9.23 15.79
CA TYR A 336 6.41 8.67 14.45
C TYR A 336 5.86 9.56 13.34
N PRO A 337 6.25 9.35 12.05
CA PRO A 337 5.77 10.15 10.93
C PRO A 337 4.25 10.06 10.78
N MET A 338 3.61 11.10 10.27
CA MET A 338 2.18 11.04 9.96
C MET A 338 1.94 10.17 8.72
N PRO A 339 1.00 9.20 8.79
CA PRO A 339 0.70 8.32 7.67
C PRO A 339 -0.27 8.96 6.68
N PHE A 340 -0.02 8.76 5.39
CA PHE A 340 -0.96 9.05 4.30
C PHE A 340 -1.27 7.79 3.51
N VAL A 341 -2.56 7.45 3.39
CA VAL A 341 -3.01 6.48 2.39
C VAL A 341 -3.56 7.24 1.19
N VAL A 342 -3.12 6.88 -0.01
CA VAL A 342 -3.53 7.56 -1.26
C VAL A 342 -4.48 6.68 -2.06
N ALA A 343 -5.51 7.29 -2.65
CA ALA A 343 -6.50 6.63 -3.49
C ALA A 343 -6.93 7.57 -4.62
N ASP A 344 -7.48 7.03 -5.70
CA ASP A 344 -7.90 7.83 -6.85
C ASP A 344 -9.42 7.94 -6.94
N GLY A 345 -9.89 9.06 -7.47
CA GLY A 345 -11.29 9.27 -7.82
C GLY A 345 -11.59 8.81 -9.23
N ARG A 346 -12.66 8.03 -9.38
CA ARG A 346 -13.22 7.73 -10.69
C ARG A 346 -14.28 8.77 -11.04
N ASN A 347 -14.10 9.51 -12.12
CA ASN A 347 -15.10 10.49 -12.51
C ASN A 347 -16.41 9.78 -12.92
N PRO A 348 -17.57 10.43 -12.73
CA PRO A 348 -18.86 9.84 -13.08
C PRO A 348 -18.94 9.45 -14.56
N GLY A 349 -19.21 8.17 -14.82
CA GLY A 349 -19.35 7.62 -16.17
C GLY A 349 -18.03 7.26 -16.87
N GLU A 350 -16.89 7.41 -16.20
CA GLU A 350 -15.59 6.94 -16.69
C GLU A 350 -15.30 5.52 -16.21
N LEU A 351 -14.64 4.73 -17.04
CA LEU A 351 -14.17 3.37 -16.72
C LEU A 351 -12.65 3.27 -16.63
N VAL A 352 -11.93 4.32 -17.04
CA VAL A 352 -10.48 4.37 -17.06
C VAL A 352 -10.06 5.57 -16.22
N ILE A 353 -9.15 5.34 -15.28
CA ILE A 353 -8.56 6.39 -14.47
C ILE A 353 -7.45 7.05 -15.29
N GLY A 354 -7.71 8.29 -15.72
CA GLY A 354 -6.75 9.08 -16.48
C GLY A 354 -5.72 9.76 -15.57
N SER A 355 -4.63 10.27 -16.15
CA SER A 355 -3.59 11.02 -15.43
C SER A 355 -4.06 12.35 -14.80
N ASN A 356 -5.31 12.76 -15.09
CA ASN A 356 -6.00 13.90 -14.49
C ASN A 356 -7.05 13.48 -13.44
N SER A 357 -7.01 12.23 -12.98
CA SER A 357 -7.80 11.73 -11.85
C SER A 357 -7.66 12.64 -10.63
N THR A 358 -8.67 12.59 -9.76
CA THR A 358 -8.58 13.25 -8.46
C THR A 358 -7.81 12.36 -7.51
N VAL A 359 -6.70 12.83 -6.97
CA VAL A 359 -5.89 12.10 -6.00
C VAL A 359 -6.35 12.46 -4.60
N TYR A 360 -6.91 11.50 -3.89
CA TYR A 360 -7.32 11.63 -2.50
C TYR A 360 -6.22 11.20 -1.54
N GLU A 361 -6.19 11.82 -0.37
CA GLU A 361 -5.41 11.35 0.76
C GLU A 361 -6.30 11.09 1.98
N PHE A 362 -5.98 10.01 2.69
CA PHE A 362 -6.46 9.72 4.04
C PHE A 362 -5.31 9.97 5.02
N ASN A 363 -5.48 10.96 5.88
CA ASN A 363 -4.60 11.17 7.04
C ASN A 363 -5.40 10.91 8.34
N PRO A 364 -4.77 10.83 9.53
CA PRO A 364 -5.48 10.49 10.76
C PRO A 364 -6.66 11.40 11.15
N TRP A 365 -6.80 12.59 10.55
CA TRP A 365 -7.88 13.53 10.85
C TRP A 365 -8.87 13.74 9.72
N GLU A 366 -8.48 13.53 8.47
CA GLU A 366 -9.27 13.98 7.33
C GLU A 366 -9.06 13.16 6.06
N PHE A 367 -10.08 13.20 5.23
CA PHE A 367 -10.11 12.65 3.88
C PHE A 367 -10.41 13.78 2.89
N GLY A 368 -9.69 13.83 1.78
CA GLY A 368 -9.92 14.86 0.77
C GLY A 368 -8.79 15.00 -0.20
N THR A 369 -8.72 16.15 -0.87
CA THR A 369 -7.75 16.38 -1.95
C THR A 369 -7.36 17.85 -2.06
N PHE A 370 -6.11 18.06 -2.46
CA PHE A 370 -5.59 19.36 -2.89
C PHE A 370 -5.88 19.66 -4.37
N ASP A 371 -6.42 18.70 -5.12
CA ASP A 371 -6.80 18.89 -6.51
C ASP A 371 -7.99 19.84 -6.62
N PRO A 372 -8.07 20.62 -7.72
CA PRO A 372 -9.11 21.64 -7.91
C PRO A 372 -10.49 21.03 -8.17
N THR A 373 -10.55 19.72 -8.44
CA THR A 373 -11.79 18.96 -8.66
C THR A 373 -12.66 18.90 -7.41
N ILE A 374 -12.12 19.02 -6.20
CA ILE A 374 -12.88 19.19 -4.95
C ILE A 374 -12.27 20.31 -4.11
N PHE A 375 -10.95 20.35 -3.97
CA PHE A 375 -10.19 21.34 -3.21
C PHE A 375 -10.66 21.49 -1.76
N GLY A 376 -10.88 20.36 -1.08
CA GLY A 376 -11.43 20.33 0.26
C GLY A 376 -11.23 19.00 0.98
N PHE A 377 -11.37 19.07 2.30
CA PHE A 377 -11.14 17.97 3.23
C PHE A 377 -12.28 17.86 4.24
N VAL A 378 -12.76 16.63 4.45
CA VAL A 378 -13.79 16.28 5.43
C VAL A 378 -13.15 15.61 6.66
N PRO A 379 -13.64 15.86 7.89
CA PRO A 379 -13.17 15.15 9.07
C PRO A 379 -13.39 13.63 8.95
N LEU A 380 -12.31 12.86 9.02
CA LEU A 380 -12.30 11.43 8.73
C LEU A 380 -13.15 10.63 9.72
N GLU A 381 -13.10 10.99 11.01
CA GLU A 381 -13.93 10.37 12.05
C GLU A 381 -15.42 10.40 11.71
N TYR A 382 -15.86 11.40 10.92
CA TYR A 382 -17.26 11.61 10.54
C TYR A 382 -17.56 11.31 9.07
N LEU A 383 -16.69 10.57 8.38
CA LEU A 383 -16.70 10.39 6.93
C LEU A 383 -18.05 9.90 6.37
N GLY A 384 -18.75 9.01 7.09
CA GLY A 384 -20.06 8.48 6.67
C GLY A 384 -21.25 9.42 6.91
N SER A 385 -21.02 10.67 7.35
CA SER A 385 -22.11 11.61 7.65
C SER A 385 -22.66 12.27 6.39
N LYS A 386 -23.94 12.68 6.41
CA LYS A 386 -24.62 13.30 5.26
C LYS A 386 -24.28 14.79 5.13
N PHE A 387 -23.06 15.10 4.68
CA PHE A 387 -22.68 16.48 4.35
C PHE A 387 -23.47 16.98 3.14
N GLU A 388 -23.87 18.24 3.18
CA GLU A 388 -24.47 18.93 2.05
C GLU A 388 -23.90 20.35 1.97
N SER A 389 -23.42 20.73 0.78
CA SER A 389 -22.79 22.04 0.56
C SER A 389 -21.67 22.35 1.56
N GLY A 390 -20.87 21.32 1.85
CA GLY A 390 -19.71 21.39 2.75
C GLY A 390 -20.05 21.44 4.24
N SER A 391 -21.29 21.21 4.65
CA SER A 391 -21.70 21.26 6.06
C SER A 391 -22.65 20.13 6.43
N LEU A 392 -22.55 19.61 7.65
CA LEU A 392 -23.51 18.63 8.14
C LEU A 392 -24.81 19.33 8.60
N PRO A 393 -25.98 19.08 7.96
CA PRO A 393 -27.25 19.71 8.32
C PRO A 393 -27.61 19.52 9.80
N SER A 394 -28.34 20.46 10.39
CA SER A 394 -28.64 20.47 11.84
C SER A 394 -29.55 19.33 12.29
N ASN A 395 -30.35 18.79 11.37
CA ASN A 395 -31.25 17.65 11.59
C ASN A 395 -30.60 16.28 11.32
N GLU A 396 -29.39 16.26 10.76
CA GLU A 396 -28.66 15.01 10.52
C GLU A 396 -27.80 14.62 11.73
N SER A 397 -27.51 13.34 11.87
CA SER A 397 -26.59 12.85 12.91
C SER A 397 -25.17 12.72 12.38
N CYS A 398 -24.20 12.70 13.29
CA CYS A 398 -22.82 12.37 12.94
C CYS A 398 -22.69 10.86 12.88
N ILE A 399 -21.97 10.35 11.88
CA ILE A 399 -21.74 8.91 11.69
C ILE A 399 -20.27 8.63 11.95
N ARG A 400 -19.98 7.65 12.82
CA ARG A 400 -18.62 7.17 13.12
C ARG A 400 -18.45 5.71 12.70
N GLY A 401 -17.20 5.29 12.46
CA GLY A 401 -16.85 3.92 12.12
C GLY A 401 -16.87 3.60 10.62
N PHE A 402 -17.23 4.56 9.77
CA PHE A 402 -17.17 4.41 8.31
C PHE A 402 -15.72 4.28 7.81
N ASP A 403 -14.79 4.95 8.49
CA ASP A 403 -13.36 4.98 8.19
C ASP A 403 -12.60 3.77 8.77
N SER A 404 -13.23 2.59 8.79
CA SER A 404 -12.58 1.34 9.19
C SER A 404 -11.20 1.23 8.53
N ALA A 405 -10.15 0.96 9.32
CA ALA A 405 -8.79 0.95 8.80
C ALA A 405 -8.62 -0.09 7.68
N GLY A 406 -9.35 -1.20 7.76
CA GLY A 406 -9.41 -2.23 6.72
C GLY A 406 -10.05 -1.72 5.43
N PHE A 407 -11.13 -0.95 5.53
CA PHE A 407 -11.77 -0.34 4.38
C PHE A 407 -10.87 0.71 3.73
N VAL A 408 -10.16 1.54 4.51
CA VAL A 408 -9.23 2.56 3.97
C VAL A 408 -8.09 1.93 3.15
N ILE A 409 -7.41 0.91 3.69
CA ILE A 409 -6.36 0.21 2.91
C ILE A 409 -6.95 -0.64 1.77
N GLY A 410 -8.19 -1.12 1.92
CA GLY A 410 -8.94 -1.81 0.89
C GLY A 410 -9.26 -0.89 -0.29
N THR A 411 -9.75 0.32 -0.04
CA THR A 411 -10.01 1.37 -1.04
C THR A 411 -8.74 1.70 -1.81
N SER A 412 -7.62 1.89 -1.11
CA SER A 412 -6.32 2.16 -1.74
C SER A 412 -5.79 0.98 -2.56
N SER A 413 -6.44 -0.19 -2.54
CA SER A 413 -6.04 -1.41 -3.25
C SER A 413 -7.17 -2.09 -4.02
N SER A 414 -8.22 -1.37 -4.38
CA SER A 414 -9.41 -1.92 -5.03
C SER A 414 -9.25 -2.16 -6.53
N LEU A 415 -8.16 -2.82 -6.96
CA LEU A 415 -7.81 -3.08 -8.37
C LEU A 415 -8.60 -4.26 -8.99
N PHE A 416 -9.93 -4.28 -8.81
CA PHE A 416 -10.76 -5.45 -9.11
C PHE A 416 -11.01 -5.68 -10.61
N ASN A 417 -10.97 -4.62 -11.41
CA ASN A 417 -11.10 -4.69 -12.88
C ASN A 417 -10.03 -5.59 -13.53
N GLN A 418 -8.84 -5.70 -12.94
CA GLN A 418 -7.75 -6.58 -13.36
C GLN A 418 -7.70 -7.88 -12.55
N PHE A 419 -8.09 -7.84 -11.27
CA PHE A 419 -7.95 -8.94 -10.31
C PHE A 419 -9.09 -9.98 -10.34
N LEU A 420 -10.36 -9.56 -10.41
CA LEU A 420 -11.51 -10.49 -10.33
C LEU A 420 -11.67 -11.38 -11.55
N LEU A 421 -11.11 -10.98 -12.69
CA LEU A 421 -11.08 -11.82 -13.90
C LEU A 421 -10.29 -13.13 -13.69
N GLN A 422 -9.47 -13.22 -12.63
CA GLN A 422 -8.67 -14.39 -12.31
C GLN A 422 -9.26 -15.27 -11.20
N ILE A 423 -10.25 -14.79 -10.45
CA ILE A 423 -10.87 -15.57 -9.36
C ILE A 423 -11.97 -16.49 -9.92
N ASN A 424 -11.75 -17.80 -9.80
CA ASN A 424 -12.77 -18.79 -10.10
C ASN A 424 -13.83 -18.82 -8.97
N THR A 425 -14.89 -18.03 -9.12
CA THR A 425 -16.01 -17.88 -8.15
C THR A 425 -16.72 -19.18 -7.77
N THR A 426 -16.43 -20.30 -8.45
CA THR A 426 -17.05 -21.60 -8.18
C THR A 426 -16.57 -22.27 -6.88
N SER A 427 -15.42 -21.88 -6.30
CA SER A 427 -14.84 -22.49 -5.08
C SER A 427 -15.37 -21.93 -3.75
N LEU A 428 -16.09 -20.81 -3.75
CA LEU A 428 -16.55 -20.15 -2.51
C LEU A 428 -17.78 -20.86 -1.87
N PRO A 429 -17.93 -20.83 -0.53
CA PRO A 429 -19.14 -21.28 0.16
C PRO A 429 -20.41 -20.57 -0.35
N SER A 430 -21.58 -21.23 -0.28
CA SER A 430 -22.82 -20.70 -0.88
C SER A 430 -23.26 -19.35 -0.29
N PHE A 431 -23.14 -19.16 1.03
CA PHE A 431 -23.52 -17.89 1.64
C PHE A 431 -22.59 -16.73 1.21
N ILE A 432 -21.30 -17.00 0.96
CA ILE A 432 -20.39 -16.02 0.36
C ILE A 432 -20.79 -15.73 -1.07
N LYS A 433 -21.11 -16.76 -1.86
CA LYS A 433 -21.63 -16.55 -3.21
C LYS A 433 -22.88 -15.69 -3.18
N ASP A 434 -23.76 -15.85 -2.20
CA ASP A 434 -24.95 -15.02 -2.05
C ASP A 434 -24.59 -13.57 -1.72
N VAL A 435 -23.66 -13.30 -0.79
CA VAL A 435 -23.18 -11.94 -0.52
C VAL A 435 -22.51 -11.32 -1.75
N PHE A 436 -21.64 -12.06 -2.44
CA PHE A 436 -21.02 -11.60 -3.69
C PHE A 436 -22.08 -11.36 -4.77
N ASN A 437 -23.03 -12.28 -4.97
CA ASN A 437 -24.10 -12.13 -5.94
C ASN A 437 -24.98 -10.92 -5.61
N ASP A 438 -25.29 -10.68 -4.34
CA ASP A 438 -26.08 -9.53 -3.90
C ASP A 438 -25.32 -8.21 -4.17
N ILE A 439 -24.01 -8.15 -3.87
CA ILE A 439 -23.16 -7.00 -4.22
C ILE A 439 -23.10 -6.81 -5.75
N LEU A 440 -22.89 -7.90 -6.49
CA LEU A 440 -22.76 -7.89 -7.96
C LEU A 440 -24.10 -7.66 -8.69
N PHE A 441 -25.25 -7.86 -8.03
CA PHE A 441 -26.59 -7.69 -8.60
C PHE A 441 -27.17 -6.31 -8.29
N ASP A 442 -26.83 -5.73 -7.13
CA ASP A 442 -27.19 -4.35 -6.78
C ASP A 442 -26.32 -3.32 -7.53
N LEU A 443 -25.12 -3.71 -7.98
CA LEU A 443 -24.23 -2.91 -8.83
C LEU A 443 -24.36 -3.31 -10.31
N ASP A 444 -24.35 -2.33 -11.23
CA ASP A 444 -24.10 -2.65 -12.64
C ASP A 444 -22.71 -3.31 -12.76
N GLN A 445 -22.53 -4.29 -13.66
CA GLN A 445 -21.25 -5.01 -13.78
C GLN A 445 -20.05 -4.08 -14.06
N SER A 446 -20.31 -2.85 -14.51
CA SER A 446 -19.37 -1.77 -14.76
C SER A 446 -18.91 -1.00 -13.50
N GLN A 447 -19.48 -1.29 -12.32
CA GLN A 447 -19.27 -0.56 -11.05
C GLN A 447 -18.73 -1.46 -9.92
N ASN A 448 -18.32 -2.69 -10.22
CA ASN A 448 -17.89 -3.67 -9.20
C ASN A 448 -16.46 -3.48 -8.68
N ASP A 449 -15.74 -2.50 -9.20
CA ASP A 449 -14.32 -2.24 -8.96
C ASP A 449 -14.03 -1.00 -8.09
N ILE A 450 -15.06 -0.41 -7.49
CA ILE A 450 -14.92 0.78 -6.66
C ILE A 450 -15.08 0.52 -5.17
N ALA A 451 -14.48 1.38 -4.38
CA ALA A 451 -14.89 1.67 -3.02
C ALA A 451 -16.05 2.68 -3.06
N SER A 452 -17.19 2.25 -2.53
CA SER A 452 -18.40 3.07 -2.47
C SER A 452 -18.42 3.94 -1.20
N TYR A 453 -18.40 5.27 -1.39
CA TYR A 453 -18.57 6.26 -0.33
C TYR A 453 -19.96 6.91 -0.43
N ASP A 454 -20.98 6.22 0.09
CA ASP A 454 -22.36 6.70 0.22
C ASP A 454 -22.67 6.97 1.71
N PRO A 455 -22.97 8.22 2.11
CA PRO A 455 -23.10 9.41 1.28
C PRO A 455 -21.75 10.01 0.84
N ASN A 456 -21.74 10.64 -0.34
CA ASN A 456 -20.62 11.46 -0.80
C ASN A 456 -20.38 12.63 0.16
N PRO A 457 -19.23 12.72 0.85
CA PRO A 457 -18.95 13.79 1.80
C PRO A 457 -18.80 15.17 1.14
N PHE A 458 -18.64 15.22 -0.17
CA PHE A 458 -18.51 16.44 -0.98
C PHE A 458 -19.77 16.77 -1.79
N TYR A 459 -20.90 16.12 -1.49
CA TYR A 459 -22.16 16.42 -2.17
C TYR A 459 -22.51 17.92 -2.03
N LYS A 460 -22.77 18.55 -3.18
CA LYS A 460 -23.03 19.99 -3.35
C LYS A 460 -21.90 20.92 -2.88
N TYR A 461 -20.70 20.40 -2.60
CA TYR A 461 -19.54 21.23 -2.29
C TYR A 461 -18.87 21.68 -3.60
N ASN A 462 -18.60 22.98 -3.75
CA ASN A 462 -18.00 23.55 -4.96
C ASN A 462 -18.74 23.16 -6.27
N GLU A 463 -20.08 23.28 -6.29
CA GLU A 463 -20.95 22.87 -7.42
C GLU A 463 -20.55 23.42 -8.80
N HIS A 464 -19.86 24.56 -8.86
CA HIS A 464 -19.45 25.18 -10.11
C HIS A 464 -18.18 24.59 -10.72
N SER A 465 -17.34 23.93 -9.93
CA SER A 465 -16.03 23.43 -10.36
C SER A 465 -15.84 21.93 -10.15
N SER A 466 -16.59 21.32 -9.25
CA SER A 466 -16.42 19.92 -8.88
C SER A 466 -17.33 18.99 -9.69
N PRO A 467 -16.78 17.99 -10.41
CA PRO A 467 -17.59 16.97 -11.08
C PRO A 467 -18.32 16.06 -10.08
N TYR A 468 -17.86 16.00 -8.83
CA TYR A 468 -18.41 15.16 -7.77
C TYR A 468 -19.56 15.82 -7.01
N ALA A 469 -19.72 17.14 -7.10
CA ALA A 469 -20.74 17.87 -6.33
C ALA A 469 -22.18 17.43 -6.64
N ALA A 470 -22.46 16.96 -7.85
CA ALA A 470 -23.77 16.48 -8.25
C ALA A 470 -24.04 15.01 -7.83
N GLN A 471 -23.00 14.29 -7.42
CA GLN A 471 -23.08 12.87 -7.12
C GLN A 471 -23.41 12.64 -5.65
N LYS A 472 -24.38 11.76 -5.39
CA LYS A 472 -24.72 11.35 -4.02
C LYS A 472 -23.79 10.28 -3.47
N LEU A 473 -23.13 9.57 -4.38
CA LEU A 473 -22.11 8.56 -4.11
C LEU A 473 -20.77 9.08 -4.62
N LEU A 474 -19.69 8.79 -3.89
CA LEU A 474 -18.33 9.04 -4.37
C LEU A 474 -17.64 7.70 -4.68
N ASP A 475 -17.20 7.56 -5.92
CA ASP A 475 -16.44 6.42 -6.41
C ASP A 475 -14.95 6.65 -6.18
N VAL A 476 -14.32 5.77 -5.42
CA VAL A 476 -12.88 5.81 -5.12
C VAL A 476 -12.24 4.47 -5.48
N VAL A 477 -11.03 4.48 -6.00
CA VAL A 477 -10.29 3.29 -6.45
C VAL A 477 -8.84 3.26 -5.95
N ASP A 478 -8.09 2.23 -6.32
CA ASP A 478 -6.66 2.11 -6.00
C ASP A 478 -5.89 3.35 -6.49
N GLY A 479 -5.06 3.92 -5.62
CA GLY A 479 -4.32 5.16 -5.89
C GLY A 479 -3.19 5.02 -6.92
N GLY A 480 -2.90 3.80 -7.40
CA GLY A 480 -1.95 3.55 -8.46
C GLY A 480 -2.56 3.49 -9.86
N GLU A 481 -3.88 3.59 -10.00
CA GLU A 481 -4.57 3.41 -11.29
C GLU A 481 -4.29 4.53 -12.30
N ASP A 482 -3.97 5.75 -11.83
CA ASP A 482 -3.58 6.87 -12.69
C ASP A 482 -2.11 6.81 -13.17
N GLY A 483 -1.37 5.76 -12.79
CA GLY A 483 0.04 5.56 -13.12
C GLY A 483 1.03 6.17 -12.11
N GLN A 484 0.58 6.98 -11.15
CA GLN A 484 1.39 7.54 -10.06
C GLN A 484 1.56 6.53 -8.90
N ASN A 485 2.01 5.32 -9.22
CA ASN A 485 2.06 4.19 -8.30
C ASN A 485 2.98 4.40 -7.07
N VAL A 486 3.88 5.39 -7.07
CA VAL A 486 4.56 5.93 -5.89
C VAL A 486 3.75 7.13 -5.36
N PRO A 487 3.24 7.09 -4.12
CA PRO A 487 2.29 8.07 -3.56
C PRO A 487 2.96 9.41 -3.20
N LEU A 488 3.42 10.14 -4.21
CA LEU A 488 4.19 11.38 -4.04
C LEU A 488 3.29 12.59 -3.83
N HIS A 489 2.06 12.58 -4.36
CA HIS A 489 1.17 13.73 -4.36
C HIS A 489 0.96 14.40 -2.99
N PRO A 490 0.74 13.66 -1.88
CA PRO A 490 0.68 14.27 -0.55
C PRO A 490 1.99 14.96 -0.16
N LEU A 491 3.14 14.41 -0.54
CA LEU A 491 4.45 14.88 -0.07
C LEU A 491 4.99 16.08 -0.86
N ILE A 492 4.50 16.28 -2.08
CA ILE A 492 4.94 17.39 -2.94
C ILE A 492 4.05 18.64 -2.82
N GLN A 493 3.04 18.60 -1.93
CA GLN A 493 2.20 19.77 -1.64
C GLN A 493 3.05 20.94 -1.12
N PRO A 494 2.98 22.13 -1.74
CA PRO A 494 3.78 23.28 -1.33
C PRO A 494 3.60 23.64 0.16
N GLU A 495 2.38 23.52 0.68
CA GLU A 495 2.03 23.80 2.07
C GLU A 495 2.75 22.89 3.09
N ARG A 496 3.22 21.71 2.68
CA ARG A 496 3.95 20.78 3.56
C ARG A 496 5.44 21.03 3.61
N HIS A 497 5.99 21.82 2.70
CA HIS A 497 7.41 22.19 2.65
C HIS A 497 8.35 20.98 2.84
N VAL A 498 8.10 19.87 2.14
CA VAL A 498 8.99 18.71 2.16
C VAL A 498 10.25 19.04 1.35
N ASP A 499 11.41 18.73 1.90
CA ASP A 499 12.71 19.02 1.31
C ASP A 499 13.28 17.85 0.51
N VAL A 500 13.09 16.64 1.04
CA VAL A 500 13.56 15.40 0.45
C VAL A 500 12.51 14.31 0.61
N ILE A 501 12.33 13.50 -0.44
CA ILE A 501 11.46 12.32 -0.42
C ILE A 501 12.29 11.08 -0.71
N PHE A 502 12.20 10.07 0.14
CA PHE A 502 12.69 8.71 -0.14
C PHE A 502 11.56 7.90 -0.77
N ALA A 503 11.62 7.72 -2.09
CA ALA A 503 10.60 7.12 -2.91
C ALA A 503 10.94 5.65 -3.19
N VAL A 504 10.33 4.73 -2.44
CA VAL A 504 10.52 3.28 -2.58
C VAL A 504 9.55 2.73 -3.61
N ASP A 505 10.09 2.30 -4.75
CA ASP A 505 9.31 1.89 -5.91
C ASP A 505 9.39 0.38 -6.15
N SER A 506 8.24 -0.26 -6.07
CA SER A 506 8.02 -1.70 -6.28
C SER A 506 7.08 -1.96 -7.45
N SER A 507 6.97 -1.01 -8.39
CA SER A 507 6.12 -1.12 -9.57
C SER A 507 6.51 -2.30 -10.45
N ALA A 508 5.54 -2.87 -11.17
CA ALA A 508 5.72 -4.00 -12.07
C ALA A 508 5.62 -3.51 -13.53
N ASP A 509 6.56 -2.67 -13.94
CA ASP A 509 6.46 -1.91 -15.20
C ASP A 509 7.02 -2.66 -16.41
N THR A 510 7.90 -3.65 -16.19
CA THR A 510 8.53 -4.44 -17.26
C THR A 510 7.91 -5.82 -17.40
N ASP A 511 8.28 -6.53 -18.47
CA ASP A 511 7.86 -7.92 -18.73
C ASP A 511 8.21 -8.88 -17.57
N TYR A 512 9.20 -8.52 -16.75
CA TYR A 512 9.65 -9.26 -15.56
C TYR A 512 9.27 -8.54 -14.26
N PHE A 513 8.27 -7.66 -14.27
CA PHE A 513 7.74 -7.00 -13.07
C PHE A 513 8.75 -6.17 -12.25
N TRP A 514 9.72 -5.56 -12.93
CA TRP A 514 10.63 -4.60 -12.33
C TRP A 514 10.18 -3.16 -12.58
N PRO A 515 10.50 -2.19 -11.69
CA PRO A 515 10.17 -0.78 -11.91
C PRO A 515 11.09 -0.17 -12.99
N ASN A 516 10.53 0.68 -13.85
CA ASN A 516 11.27 1.37 -14.92
C ASN A 516 11.19 2.91 -14.83
N GLY A 517 10.73 3.44 -13.69
CA GLY A 517 10.52 4.87 -13.47
C GLY A 517 9.17 5.39 -13.95
N THR A 518 8.26 4.54 -14.45
CA THR A 518 6.94 4.96 -14.97
C THR A 518 6.18 5.84 -13.99
N SER A 519 6.19 5.50 -12.70
CA SER A 519 5.50 6.32 -11.70
C SER A 519 6.08 7.73 -11.55
N LEU A 520 7.40 7.90 -11.62
CA LEU A 520 8.01 9.23 -11.54
C LEU A 520 7.66 10.06 -12.78
N VAL A 521 7.64 9.42 -13.96
CA VAL A 521 7.24 10.06 -15.21
C VAL A 521 5.78 10.51 -15.12
N ALA A 522 4.87 9.66 -14.62
CA ALA A 522 3.46 10.01 -14.47
C ALA A 522 3.27 11.24 -13.55
N THR A 523 3.96 11.27 -12.39
CA THR A 523 3.90 12.43 -11.48
C THR A 523 4.52 13.69 -12.11
N TYR A 524 5.62 13.55 -12.85
CA TYR A 524 6.22 14.67 -13.58
C TYR A 524 5.28 15.23 -14.65
N GLU A 525 4.70 14.37 -15.49
CA GLU A 525 3.74 14.77 -16.53
C GLU A 525 2.49 15.41 -15.93
N ARG A 526 1.99 14.89 -14.80
CA ARG A 526 0.88 15.52 -14.07
C ARG A 526 1.25 16.94 -13.64
N SER A 527 2.45 17.17 -13.13
CA SER A 527 2.91 18.52 -12.72
C SER A 527 2.97 19.52 -13.88
N LEU A 528 3.16 19.03 -15.11
CA LEU A 528 3.19 19.83 -16.34
C LEU A 528 1.82 19.96 -17.01
N ASN A 529 0.79 19.28 -16.51
CA ASN A 529 -0.49 19.16 -17.19
C ASN A 529 -1.20 20.52 -17.28
N SER A 530 -1.49 20.95 -18.50
CA SER A 530 -2.10 22.25 -18.80
C SER A 530 -3.55 22.39 -18.35
N SER A 531 -4.23 21.31 -17.93
CA SER A 531 -5.57 21.38 -17.34
C SER A 531 -5.58 22.11 -15.99
N GLY A 532 -4.42 22.24 -15.35
CA GLY A 532 -4.30 22.83 -14.01
C GLY A 532 -4.58 21.85 -12.88
N ILE A 533 -4.74 20.55 -13.16
CA ILE A 533 -5.03 19.52 -12.14
C ILE A 533 -3.98 19.50 -11.02
N ALA A 534 -2.70 19.72 -11.34
CA ALA A 534 -1.63 19.76 -10.34
C ALA A 534 -1.69 20.96 -9.37
N ASN A 535 -2.52 21.98 -9.65
CA ASN A 535 -2.85 23.06 -8.73
C ASN A 535 -1.66 23.74 -8.01
N GLY A 536 -0.59 24.07 -8.75
CA GLY A 536 0.60 24.72 -8.19
C GLY A 536 1.62 23.77 -7.56
N THR A 537 1.40 22.46 -7.67
CA THR A 537 2.36 21.42 -7.30
C THR A 537 3.44 21.31 -8.38
N ALA A 538 4.71 21.39 -7.98
CA ALA A 538 5.86 21.19 -8.86
C ALA A 538 6.53 19.83 -8.58
N PHE A 539 7.16 19.25 -9.60
CA PHE A 539 7.90 18.00 -9.49
C PHE A 539 9.24 18.11 -10.23
N PRO A 540 10.32 17.45 -9.75
CA PRO A 540 11.58 17.44 -10.47
C PRO A 540 11.45 16.86 -11.88
N ALA A 541 12.21 17.40 -12.81
CA ALA A 541 12.36 16.78 -14.12
C ALA A 541 12.96 15.37 -13.98
N VAL A 542 12.38 14.43 -14.73
CA VAL A 542 12.84 13.04 -14.84
C VAL A 542 12.89 12.64 -16.32
N PRO A 543 13.74 11.68 -16.71
CA PRO A 543 13.81 11.21 -18.10
C PRO A 543 12.68 10.22 -18.44
N ASP A 544 12.59 9.83 -19.71
CA ASP A 544 11.68 8.76 -20.14
C ASP A 544 12.11 7.38 -19.62
N GLN A 545 11.18 6.41 -19.64
CA GLN A 545 11.37 5.06 -19.12
C GLN A 545 12.54 4.31 -19.79
N ASN A 546 12.76 4.50 -21.09
CA ASN A 546 13.89 3.85 -21.76
C ASN A 546 15.22 4.39 -21.24
N THR A 547 15.29 5.71 -21.00
CA THR A 547 16.45 6.33 -20.38
C THR A 547 16.67 5.81 -18.95
N PHE A 548 15.62 5.62 -18.15
CA PHE A 548 15.73 5.02 -16.81
C PHE A 548 16.44 3.66 -16.86
N ILE A 549 16.04 2.79 -17.78
CA ILE A 549 16.66 1.48 -17.98
C ILE A 549 18.09 1.63 -18.52
N ASN A 550 18.27 2.37 -19.61
CA ASN A 550 19.54 2.45 -20.33
C ASN A 550 20.67 3.11 -19.51
N LEU A 551 20.34 3.98 -18.56
CA LEU A 551 21.32 4.62 -17.67
C LEU A 551 21.46 3.91 -16.31
N GLY A 552 20.74 2.80 -16.11
CA GLY A 552 20.72 2.04 -14.87
C GLY A 552 20.11 2.81 -13.70
N LEU A 553 19.19 3.73 -13.94
CA LEU A 553 18.47 4.46 -12.88
C LEU A 553 17.44 3.57 -12.17
N SER A 554 17.05 2.45 -12.80
CA SER A 554 16.16 1.43 -12.24
C SER A 554 16.87 0.32 -11.45
N THR A 555 18.21 0.29 -11.47
CA THR A 555 18.99 -0.80 -10.84
C THR A 555 19.62 -0.40 -9.51
N ARG A 556 19.58 0.88 -9.15
CA ARG A 556 20.20 1.46 -7.96
C ARG A 556 19.46 2.73 -7.55
N PRO A 557 19.64 3.21 -6.31
CA PRO A 557 19.14 4.52 -5.93
C PRO A 557 19.63 5.63 -6.87
N SER A 558 18.74 6.56 -7.21
CA SER A 558 19.01 7.69 -8.10
C SER A 558 18.34 8.96 -7.57
N PHE A 559 18.95 10.13 -7.78
CA PHE A 559 18.43 11.40 -7.26
C PHE A 559 17.88 12.26 -8.39
N PHE A 560 16.75 12.91 -8.11
CA PHE A 560 16.12 13.88 -9.01
C PHE A 560 15.90 15.21 -8.31
N GLY A 561 16.12 16.29 -9.07
CA GLY A 561 15.94 17.64 -8.58
C GLY A 561 17.01 18.11 -7.59
N CYS A 562 18.26 17.65 -7.68
CA CYS A 562 19.29 18.07 -6.72
C CYS A 562 19.54 19.59 -6.76
N ASP A 563 19.49 20.19 -7.95
CA ASP A 563 19.55 21.65 -8.12
C ASP A 563 18.13 22.25 -8.10
N SER A 564 17.81 23.02 -7.05
CA SER A 564 16.54 23.72 -6.92
C SER A 564 16.37 24.87 -7.92
N SER A 565 17.47 25.45 -8.40
CA SER A 565 17.43 26.59 -9.32
C SER A 565 16.96 26.21 -10.73
N ASN A 566 17.09 24.93 -11.09
CA ASN A 566 16.63 24.39 -12.37
C ASN A 566 15.17 23.89 -12.33
N GLN A 567 14.45 24.09 -11.22
CA GLN A 567 13.06 23.65 -11.07
C GLN A 567 12.07 24.73 -11.52
N THR A 568 10.93 24.31 -12.06
CA THR A 568 9.83 25.20 -12.46
C THR A 568 9.04 25.75 -11.28
N GLY A 569 9.24 25.20 -10.08
CA GLY A 569 8.66 25.66 -8.83
C GLY A 569 9.31 24.94 -7.63
N PRO A 570 8.92 25.30 -6.39
CA PRO A 570 9.40 24.65 -5.18
C PRO A 570 9.07 23.15 -5.21
N SER A 571 10.10 22.31 -5.29
CA SER A 571 9.95 20.85 -5.29
C SER A 571 11.04 20.19 -4.44
N PRO A 572 10.71 19.05 -3.79
CA PRO A 572 11.67 18.29 -3.01
C PRO A 572 12.72 17.64 -3.91
N LEU A 573 13.89 17.36 -3.34
CA LEU A 573 14.82 16.40 -3.91
C LEU A 573 14.21 15.00 -3.75
N VAL A 574 14.12 14.23 -4.83
CA VAL A 574 13.59 12.85 -4.77
C VAL A 574 14.77 11.87 -4.78
N VAL A 575 14.94 11.12 -3.70
CA VAL A 575 15.78 9.93 -3.63
C VAL A 575 14.94 8.74 -4.06
N TYR A 576 15.05 8.37 -5.33
CA TYR A 576 14.35 7.23 -5.92
C TYR A 576 15.07 5.93 -5.59
N ILE A 577 14.36 4.97 -5.01
CA ILE A 577 14.86 3.66 -4.57
C ILE A 577 14.03 2.58 -5.28
N PRO A 578 14.42 2.18 -6.51
CA PRO A 578 13.72 1.15 -7.26
C PRO A 578 14.03 -0.23 -6.70
N ASN A 579 13.02 -1.09 -6.63
CA ASN A 579 13.20 -2.51 -6.36
C ASN A 579 14.12 -3.13 -7.43
N ALA A 580 15.16 -3.83 -6.98
CA ALA A 580 16.15 -4.47 -7.83
C ALA A 580 16.70 -5.71 -7.12
N PRO A 581 17.18 -6.74 -7.85
CA PRO A 581 17.63 -7.99 -7.25
C PRO A 581 19.04 -7.85 -6.66
N TYR A 582 19.15 -7.46 -5.40
CA TYR A 582 20.44 -7.38 -4.70
C TYR A 582 20.88 -8.77 -4.24
N SER A 583 20.02 -9.45 -3.48
CA SER A 583 20.21 -10.83 -3.02
C SER A 583 19.07 -11.77 -3.41
N TYR A 584 17.93 -11.24 -3.85
CA TYR A 584 16.75 -12.05 -4.18
C TYR A 584 15.93 -11.45 -5.32
N HIS A 585 15.30 -12.31 -6.13
CA HIS A 585 14.36 -11.89 -7.17
C HIS A 585 13.02 -11.56 -6.51
N SER A 586 12.91 -10.32 -6.02
CA SER A 586 11.74 -9.81 -5.31
C SER A 586 10.57 -9.42 -6.20
N ASN A 587 10.70 -9.53 -7.52
CA ASN A 587 9.73 -9.17 -8.56
C ASN A 587 8.58 -10.19 -8.70
N ILE A 588 7.98 -10.62 -7.59
CA ILE A 588 6.80 -11.48 -7.62
C ILE A 588 5.61 -10.77 -8.27
N SER A 589 4.67 -11.52 -8.85
CA SER A 589 3.49 -10.93 -9.51
C SER A 589 2.63 -10.14 -8.51
N THR A 590 2.05 -9.03 -8.96
CA THR A 590 1.07 -8.26 -8.16
C THR A 590 -0.16 -9.11 -7.78
N PHE A 591 -0.49 -10.13 -8.57
CA PHE A 591 -1.63 -11.02 -8.34
C PHE A 591 -1.28 -12.32 -7.62
N GLN A 592 -0.02 -12.48 -7.17
CA GLN A 592 0.34 -13.57 -6.30
C GLN A 592 -0.35 -13.37 -4.93
N LEU A 593 -1.20 -14.31 -4.53
CA LEU A 593 -2.04 -14.18 -3.32
C LEU A 593 -1.50 -14.89 -2.10
N SER A 594 -0.49 -15.73 -2.26
CA SER A 594 0.18 -16.45 -1.17
C SER A 594 1.69 -16.42 -1.37
N THR A 595 2.43 -16.41 -0.27
CA THR A 595 3.90 -16.36 -0.23
C THR A 595 4.34 -17.07 1.03
N ASP A 596 5.27 -18.02 0.94
CA ASP A 596 5.79 -18.68 2.14
C ASP A 596 6.69 -17.74 2.96
N ASN A 597 6.96 -18.10 4.22
CA ASN A 597 7.73 -17.23 5.10
C ASN A 597 9.18 -17.04 4.61
N THR A 598 9.78 -18.02 3.93
CA THR A 598 11.14 -17.89 3.40
C THR A 598 11.20 -16.90 2.25
N GLU A 599 10.27 -16.99 1.30
CA GLU A 599 10.14 -16.01 0.21
C GLU A 599 9.84 -14.61 0.76
N ARG A 600 8.92 -14.50 1.73
CA ARG A 600 8.62 -13.25 2.44
C ARG A 600 9.89 -12.61 3.02
N ASP A 601 10.65 -13.40 3.76
CA ASP A 601 11.84 -12.91 4.46
C ASP A 601 12.94 -12.49 3.49
N ASN A 602 13.12 -13.22 2.39
CA ASN A 602 14.08 -12.88 1.35
C ASN A 602 13.69 -11.61 0.59
N ILE A 603 12.40 -11.37 0.33
CA ILE A 603 11.94 -10.12 -0.29
C ILE A 603 12.18 -8.92 0.64
N ILE A 604 11.88 -9.07 1.93
CA ILE A 604 12.15 -8.04 2.94
C ILE A 604 13.66 -7.76 3.03
N LEU A 605 14.50 -8.80 3.06
CA LEU A 605 15.95 -8.66 3.09
C LEU A 605 16.46 -7.93 1.84
N ASN A 606 15.97 -8.29 0.66
CA ASN A 606 16.35 -7.62 -0.58
C ASN A 606 15.98 -6.13 -0.54
N GLY A 607 14.77 -5.77 -0.10
CA GLY A 607 14.37 -4.36 0.04
C GLY A 607 15.25 -3.58 1.03
N TYR A 608 15.68 -4.22 2.13
CA TYR A 608 16.63 -3.65 3.08
C TYR A 608 17.99 -3.36 2.42
N GLU A 609 18.49 -4.30 1.63
CA GLU A 609 19.77 -4.16 0.93
C GLU A 609 19.72 -3.10 -0.17
N VAL A 610 18.63 -3.03 -0.95
CA VAL A 610 18.44 -1.97 -1.94
C VAL A 610 18.49 -0.59 -1.27
N ALA A 611 17.76 -0.40 -0.18
CA ALA A 611 17.70 0.88 0.54
C ALA A 611 19.06 1.29 1.15
N THR A 612 19.86 0.32 1.59
CA THR A 612 21.16 0.56 2.26
C THR A 612 22.36 0.46 1.32
N MET A 613 22.15 0.21 0.01
CA MET A 613 23.24 -0.17 -0.91
C MET A 613 24.06 -1.36 -0.35
N ALA A 614 23.36 -2.34 0.20
CA ALA A 614 23.86 -3.49 0.95
C ALA A 614 24.78 -3.06 2.11
N ASN A 615 24.27 -2.22 3.00
CA ASN A 615 25.01 -1.62 4.11
C ASN A 615 26.28 -0.88 3.64
N SER A 616 26.14 -0.10 2.56
CA SER A 616 27.23 0.60 1.88
C SER A 616 28.35 -0.31 1.34
N THR A 617 28.10 -1.61 1.16
CA THR A 617 29.05 -2.54 0.53
C THR A 617 29.21 -2.24 -0.96
N LEU A 618 28.12 -1.87 -1.64
CA LEU A 618 28.15 -1.55 -3.07
C LEU A 618 28.64 -0.12 -3.34
N ASP A 619 28.44 0.80 -2.40
CA ASP A 619 29.03 2.13 -2.41
C ASP A 619 29.28 2.62 -0.97
N GLY A 620 30.56 2.70 -0.59
CA GLY A 620 30.99 3.13 0.74
C GLY A 620 30.56 4.56 1.12
N ASN A 621 30.21 5.39 0.14
CA ASN A 621 29.74 6.76 0.36
C ASN A 621 28.21 6.88 0.42
N TRP A 622 27.45 5.78 0.26
CA TRP A 622 26.00 5.84 0.14
C TRP A 622 25.33 6.57 1.31
N THR A 623 25.67 6.22 2.55
CA THR A 623 25.12 6.89 3.74
C THR A 623 25.44 8.39 3.78
N ALA A 624 26.65 8.78 3.37
CA ALA A 624 27.00 10.20 3.24
C ALA A 624 26.14 10.91 2.18
N CYS A 625 25.87 10.25 1.05
CA CYS A 625 25.02 10.78 -0.02
C CYS A 625 23.57 10.94 0.41
N VAL A 626 23.04 10.00 1.21
CA VAL A 626 21.74 10.14 1.87
C VAL A 626 21.74 11.36 2.80
N GLY A 627 22.79 11.52 3.61
CA GLY A 627 22.95 12.69 4.48
C GLY A 627 22.99 14.02 3.72
N CYS A 628 23.69 14.06 2.58
CA CYS A 628 23.74 15.22 1.70
C CYS A 628 22.38 15.55 1.07
N ALA A 629 21.63 14.54 0.63
CA ALA A 629 20.28 14.72 0.10
C ALA A 629 19.34 15.34 1.15
N ILE A 630 19.41 14.86 2.40
CA ILE A 630 18.63 15.39 3.53
C ILE A 630 18.95 16.87 3.80
N LEU A 631 20.23 17.23 3.79
CA LEU A 631 20.67 18.58 4.15
C LEU A 631 20.61 19.59 3.00
N SER A 632 20.48 19.15 1.74
CA SER A 632 20.64 20.01 0.55
C SER A 632 19.79 21.27 0.59
N ARG A 633 18.48 21.14 0.78
CA ARG A 633 17.54 22.28 0.79
C ARG A 633 17.73 23.16 2.02
N SER A 634 18.10 22.57 3.14
CA SER A 634 18.44 23.28 4.37
C SER A 634 19.69 24.15 4.14
N PHE A 635 20.74 23.60 3.53
CA PHE A 635 21.94 24.35 3.16
C PHE A 635 21.66 25.50 2.19
N GLU A 636 20.83 25.29 1.18
CA GLU A 636 20.41 26.34 0.26
C GLU A 636 19.70 27.49 1.01
N ARG A 637 18.70 27.18 1.85
CA ARG A 637 17.97 28.19 2.63
C ARG A 637 18.84 28.96 3.60
N THR A 638 19.86 28.32 4.18
CA THR A 638 20.77 28.94 5.16
C THR A 638 22.02 29.55 4.52
N GLY A 639 22.17 29.48 3.19
CA GLY A 639 23.37 29.95 2.49
C GLY A 639 24.64 29.20 2.90
N THR A 640 24.51 27.95 3.34
CA THR A 640 25.63 27.11 3.77
C THR A 640 26.27 26.44 2.57
N THR A 641 27.59 26.55 2.45
CA THR A 641 28.35 25.92 1.36
C THR A 641 28.24 24.40 1.47
N LEU A 642 27.89 23.75 0.37
CA LEU A 642 27.84 22.29 0.28
C LEU A 642 29.25 21.70 0.51
N PRO A 643 29.39 20.71 1.41
CA PRO A 643 30.62 19.96 1.57
C PRO A 643 31.04 19.24 0.27
N ASP A 644 32.35 19.05 0.06
CA ASP A 644 32.88 18.41 -1.16
C ASP A 644 32.31 17.01 -1.41
N ILE A 645 32.09 16.24 -0.34
CA ILE A 645 31.45 14.92 -0.45
C ILE A 645 30.03 15.01 -1.01
N CYS A 646 29.29 16.10 -0.72
CA CYS A 646 27.95 16.30 -1.26
C CYS A 646 27.97 16.63 -2.74
N ASN A 647 28.96 17.41 -3.20
CA ASN A 647 29.17 17.62 -4.63
C ASN A 647 29.45 16.28 -5.34
N GLN A 648 30.33 15.44 -4.78
CA GLN A 648 30.61 14.11 -5.33
C GLN A 648 29.38 13.20 -5.34
N CYS A 649 28.57 13.25 -4.29
CA CYS A 649 27.31 12.51 -4.21
C CYS A 649 26.32 12.95 -5.28
N PHE A 650 26.17 14.25 -5.52
CA PHE A 650 25.28 14.75 -6.57
C PHE A 650 25.83 14.48 -7.98
N ASP A 651 27.15 14.52 -8.18
CA ASP A 651 27.75 14.10 -9.45
C ASP A 651 27.49 12.61 -9.76
N ARG A 652 27.42 11.77 -8.72
CA ARG A 652 27.21 10.32 -8.86
C ARG A 652 25.75 9.92 -8.99
N TYR A 653 24.89 10.46 -8.12
CA TYR A 653 23.51 10.00 -7.97
C TYR A 653 22.51 10.91 -8.68
N CYS A 654 22.82 12.19 -8.88
CA CYS A 654 21.88 13.08 -9.52
C CYS A 654 21.79 12.81 -11.02
N TRP A 655 20.57 12.62 -11.52
CA TRP A 655 20.36 12.65 -12.94
C TRP A 655 20.67 14.05 -13.49
N ASN A 656 21.62 14.11 -14.44
CA ASN A 656 22.19 15.35 -14.95
C ASN A 656 21.54 15.85 -16.25
N GLY A 657 20.40 15.29 -16.65
CA GLY A 657 19.72 15.61 -17.91
C GLY A 657 20.14 14.75 -19.10
N THR A 658 21.09 13.82 -18.95
CA THR A 658 21.47 12.88 -20.03
C THR A 658 20.29 11.98 -20.39
N VAL A 659 20.01 11.83 -21.68
CA VAL A 659 18.93 10.96 -22.19
C VAL A 659 19.45 9.86 -23.09
N ASN A 660 18.85 8.68 -22.99
CA ASN A 660 19.00 7.59 -23.94
C ASN A 660 17.63 6.92 -24.13
N SER A 661 16.80 7.52 -24.97
CA SER A 661 15.43 7.04 -25.21
C SER A 661 15.34 5.85 -26.18
N THR A 662 16.46 5.22 -26.54
CA THR A 662 16.46 4.02 -27.41
C THR A 662 15.77 2.87 -26.69
N ARG A 663 14.94 2.08 -27.40
CA ARG A 663 14.27 0.94 -26.77
C ARG A 663 15.32 -0.05 -26.22
N PRO A 664 15.35 -0.31 -24.91
CA PRO A 664 16.30 -1.26 -24.33
C PRO A 664 15.96 -2.69 -24.77
N GLU A 665 16.93 -3.59 -24.60
CA GLU A 665 16.64 -5.03 -24.61
C GLU A 665 15.76 -5.40 -23.40
N SER A 666 15.40 -6.68 -23.29
CA SER A 666 14.66 -7.21 -22.15
C SER A 666 15.31 -6.81 -20.82
N TYR A 667 14.56 -6.14 -19.94
CA TYR A 667 15.05 -5.72 -18.62
C TYR A 667 14.79 -6.80 -17.57
N ASP A 668 15.81 -7.63 -17.36
CA ASP A 668 15.85 -8.66 -16.32
C ASP A 668 17.26 -8.67 -15.68
N PRO A 669 17.51 -7.82 -14.67
CA PRO A 669 18.83 -7.68 -14.06
C PRO A 669 19.26 -8.92 -13.27
N ALA A 670 20.57 -9.19 -13.27
CA ALA A 670 21.20 -10.20 -12.41
C ALA A 670 21.41 -9.70 -10.97
N PHE A 671 21.78 -10.60 -10.05
CA PHE A 671 22.07 -10.25 -8.66
C PHE A 671 23.27 -9.29 -8.51
N TYR A 672 23.10 -8.24 -7.70
CA TYR A 672 24.18 -7.28 -7.43
C TYR A 672 25.14 -7.72 -6.31
N LEU A 673 24.76 -8.67 -5.46
CA LEU A 673 25.61 -9.20 -4.37
C LEU A 673 26.22 -10.59 -4.67
N ALA A 674 26.34 -10.94 -5.96
CA ALA A 674 26.66 -12.30 -6.43
C ALA A 674 27.94 -12.96 -5.86
N ASP A 675 28.88 -12.21 -5.24
CA ASP A 675 30.11 -12.77 -4.67
C ASP A 675 29.94 -13.38 -3.26
N SER A 676 28.84 -13.17 -2.55
CA SER A 676 28.64 -13.74 -1.19
C SER A 676 27.96 -15.12 -1.19
N MET A 677 27.15 -15.43 -2.20
CA MET A 677 26.40 -16.69 -2.31
C MET A 677 27.23 -17.85 -2.88
N ALA A 678 28.39 -17.58 -3.49
CA ALA A 678 29.29 -18.62 -4.00
C ALA A 678 29.90 -19.53 -2.90
N SER A 679 29.66 -19.24 -1.62
CA SER A 679 30.11 -20.04 -0.47
C SER A 679 29.05 -21.04 0.06
N VAL A 680 27.82 -21.02 -0.44
CA VAL A 680 26.81 -22.04 -0.14
C VAL A 680 26.76 -23.03 -1.30
N SER A 681 27.65 -24.02 -1.22
CA SER A 681 27.75 -25.25 -2.02
C SER A 681 26.61 -25.52 -3.02
N LEU A 682 26.93 -25.50 -4.32
CA LEU A 682 26.17 -26.26 -5.33
C LEU A 682 26.15 -27.76 -4.92
N PRO A 683 24.98 -28.41 -4.80
CA PRO A 683 24.91 -29.85 -4.99
C PRO A 683 25.10 -30.13 -6.48
N THR A 684 26.12 -30.93 -6.76
CA THR A 684 26.50 -31.43 -8.07
C THR A 684 25.33 -32.19 -8.72
N MET A 685 24.59 -31.54 -9.62
CA MET A 685 23.62 -32.20 -10.51
C MET A 685 24.09 -32.10 -11.96
N LEU A 686 25.25 -32.69 -12.25
CA LEU A 686 25.72 -32.91 -13.62
C LEU A 686 26.75 -34.03 -13.61
N SER A 687 26.28 -35.29 -13.69
CA SER A 687 26.94 -36.41 -14.39
C SER A 687 26.41 -37.79 -13.97
N THR A 688 25.18 -38.16 -14.35
CA THR A 688 24.80 -39.58 -14.50
C THR A 688 23.72 -39.79 -15.56
N VAL A 689 24.03 -39.43 -16.81
CA VAL A 689 23.32 -39.99 -17.98
C VAL A 689 24.35 -40.38 -19.03
N VAL A 690 25.18 -41.39 -18.74
CA VAL A 690 25.75 -42.35 -19.71
C VAL A 690 26.26 -43.55 -18.93
N ALA A 691 25.45 -44.61 -18.81
CA ALA A 691 25.88 -46.03 -18.77
C ALA A 691 24.66 -46.94 -18.48
N ALA A 692 23.65 -46.89 -19.35
CA ALA A 692 22.79 -48.05 -19.54
C ALA A 692 23.58 -49.05 -20.39
N GLY A 693 24.20 -50.04 -19.74
CA GLY A 693 24.95 -51.07 -20.45
C GLY A 693 25.57 -52.09 -19.50
N LEU A 694 25.00 -53.29 -19.49
CA LEU A 694 25.62 -54.56 -19.10
C LEU A 694 25.79 -54.83 -17.59
N ALA A 695 24.81 -55.50 -16.98
CA ALA A 695 25.02 -56.76 -16.24
C ALA A 695 23.71 -57.27 -15.60
N MET A 696 22.79 -57.79 -16.42
CA MET A 696 21.97 -58.93 -15.99
C MET A 696 22.73 -60.18 -16.43
N LEU A 697 23.44 -60.82 -15.50
CA LEU A 697 23.87 -62.23 -15.55
C LEU A 697 24.73 -62.54 -14.31
N HIS A 698 24.09 -62.96 -13.21
CA HIS A 698 24.33 -64.28 -12.59
C HIS A 698 23.66 -64.39 -11.21
N LEU A 699 22.96 -65.53 -11.03
CA LEU A 699 22.23 -66.07 -9.86
C LEU A 699 20.82 -65.47 -9.70
N VAL A 700 19.72 -66.11 -10.13
CA VAL A 700 19.36 -67.53 -10.33
C VAL A 700 18.71 -67.74 -11.70
#